data_AF-A0A518AUG7-F1
#
_entry.id   AF-A0A518AUG7-F1
#
_cell.length_a   1.000
_cell.length_b   1.000
_cell.length_c   1.000
_cell.angle_alpha   90.00
_cell.angle_beta   90.00
_cell.angle_gamma   90.00
#
_symmetry.space_group_name_H-M   'P 1'
#
loop_
_entity.id
_entity.type
_entity.pdbx_description
1 polymer ?
#
loop_
_entity_poly.entity_id
_entity_poly.type
_entity_poly.pdbx_seq_one_letter_code
_entity_poly.pdbx_strand_id
1 'polypeptide(L)'
;MHERELAIREYYSPTTDSFWSWQDDGETIAWSDGRLIVFGEELSHVLKQLAPQGLPRLGSLLLLMAATRKNWAVDGSEVGLLAGILSTIKDAEYGQVDRSEALLLPTPPSVETKGASGADSSHVALLERVMSGLHKVRALDGSLRTSLKAKSALASIVFQGVAPVVEPKDAVPVADAIRPGLQSLLAGENDTVATGFGPFLLLQDLAAVAPGLERITPEAVRVWMETGLQEIPEPAPLDEVVEEEPPETREAARRVIEELLDSPEHAGMAKLAKQLLATITLPRKLTESNEHEMGGYSDITNRGTPDRLLLSELAQDGLTLAVRVAMNEAMYLHRETPPSVPNIRRELLIDVGVQSWGLPRVFATSVALALAASTPAGATFAASRGSGPLLEPVDLCTKEGLLAHLVSLEADPHLAEALPSFASQIEQAEEAVEAMVVMTAEAYAEPAVIDELRRLKADRLYIATVDRQGTFRLSERRDRGEKILRQAQLQLDQLVTNPSSLRVSRSLDSLPAIFRCKPFPLRLPCAVDGNNSWSVRNWGALSVTGDGRLLQWTNRSRGPRQLTDRLPKGKLWWSSPDISLSGRTHFIYGTSQKPIYYELDIPHGDLQGIALQCSDSSGFTMHNGVLFSIRSHYITGLNVATGEPTHHLMLPSDIRWIGGLFFVNTRTNAWLALSFNGTSLSVEPLPAFGVVNDPVVFVWEALGFDEPLAITRRGNLVASEGDRSKLPKISLPFEIDHVKNVSSDGTRLILVGSSRNREKRYLKLNLRPECTQVYGQLLDDRITRVASPASLRRRFRSVGVTQDRLLALRSSKSIVVIDKKNGQPVLHQISASTRLFEEQEFVDISDVDHLRYSLRIARLGVRFSVVLDSRGLLHLMPDSQQEQEVTIVLAEGELTGWRDDAVVFGRDYYLPEGVEGHEPRLASVRQVFKESIELLLRGLDGID
;
A
#
# COMPACT_ATOMS: atom_id res chain seq x y z
N MET A 1 -0.92 22.66 -12.90
CA MET A 1 -0.02 23.80 -12.60
C MET A 1 0.02 24.09 -11.10
N HIS A 2 -1.13 24.15 -10.42
CA HIS A 2 -1.25 24.50 -8.99
C HIS A 2 -0.54 23.57 -7.98
N GLU A 3 -0.52 22.24 -8.18
CA GLU A 3 0.21 21.32 -7.27
C GLU A 3 1.72 21.54 -7.29
N ARG A 4 2.28 21.83 -8.48
CA ARG A 4 3.70 22.17 -8.67
C ARG A 4 4.03 23.51 -8.01
N GLU A 5 3.16 24.51 -8.14
CA GLU A 5 3.34 25.82 -7.49
C GLU A 5 3.24 25.72 -5.97
N LEU A 6 2.34 24.88 -5.44
CA LEU A 6 2.20 24.64 -4.00
C LEU A 6 3.46 23.94 -3.44
N ALA A 7 3.97 22.89 -4.09
CA ALA A 7 5.21 22.23 -3.68
C ALA A 7 6.42 23.17 -3.70
N ILE A 8 6.48 24.07 -4.70
CA ILE A 8 7.53 25.12 -4.78
C ILE A 8 7.37 26.11 -3.61
N ARG A 9 6.16 26.57 -3.30
CA ARG A 9 5.89 27.46 -2.16
C ARG A 9 6.25 26.80 -0.83
N GLU A 10 5.78 25.58 -0.60
CA GLU A 10 6.05 24.84 0.64
C GLU A 10 7.56 24.59 0.84
N TYR A 11 8.30 24.37 -0.25
CA TYR A 11 9.74 24.11 -0.17
C TYR A 11 10.58 25.37 0.07
N TYR A 12 10.19 26.52 -0.51
CA TYR A 12 10.98 27.77 -0.47
C TYR A 12 10.46 28.84 0.50
N SER A 13 9.34 28.63 1.19
CA SER A 13 8.80 29.60 2.16
C SER A 13 9.43 29.44 3.55
N PRO A 14 10.16 30.44 4.08
CA PRO A 14 10.60 30.44 5.47
C PRO A 14 9.44 30.76 6.43
N THR A 15 9.48 30.25 7.65
CA THR A 15 8.59 30.69 8.75
C THR A 15 9.13 31.97 9.40
N THR A 16 8.28 32.67 10.16
CA THR A 16 8.65 33.94 10.83
C THR A 16 9.84 33.80 11.78
N ASP A 17 10.00 32.62 12.39
CA ASP A 17 11.07 32.29 13.35
C ASP A 17 12.15 31.38 12.73
N SER A 18 12.25 31.36 11.40
CA SER A 18 13.27 30.60 10.67
C SER A 18 14.65 31.24 10.87
N PHE A 19 15.70 30.42 10.90
CA PHE A 19 17.09 30.91 10.96
C PHE A 19 17.57 31.54 9.64
N TRP A 20 16.79 31.38 8.55
CA TRP A 20 17.11 31.87 7.22
C TRP A 20 15.94 32.63 6.58
N SER A 21 16.26 33.57 5.69
CA SER A 21 15.29 34.34 4.90
C SER A 21 15.83 34.63 3.50
N TRP A 22 14.93 34.87 2.55
CA TRP A 22 15.30 35.39 1.23
C TRP A 22 15.66 36.88 1.33
N GLN A 23 16.74 37.27 0.64
CA GLN A 23 17.23 38.64 0.50
C GLN A 23 17.44 38.95 -0.98
N ASP A 24 17.74 40.22 -1.31
CA ASP A 24 18.05 40.68 -2.67
C ASP A 24 17.02 40.21 -3.72
N ASP A 25 15.73 40.43 -3.44
CA ASP A 25 14.61 40.01 -4.32
C ASP A 25 14.63 38.52 -4.70
N GLY A 26 15.05 37.66 -3.76
CA GLY A 26 15.05 36.20 -3.95
C GLY A 26 16.29 35.66 -4.65
N GLU A 27 17.32 36.49 -4.84
CA GLU A 27 18.60 36.07 -5.41
C GLU A 27 19.54 35.45 -4.36
N THR A 28 19.37 35.80 -3.09
CA THR A 28 20.22 35.32 -2.00
C THR A 28 19.39 34.80 -0.84
N ILE A 29 19.95 33.81 -0.12
CA ILE A 29 19.43 33.38 1.18
C ILE A 29 20.46 33.76 2.24
N ALA A 30 19.98 34.41 3.29
CA ALA A 30 20.80 34.89 4.40
C ALA A 30 20.28 34.38 5.75
N TRP A 31 21.17 34.34 6.74
CA TRP A 31 20.84 34.19 8.15
C TRP A 31 19.92 35.31 8.62
N SER A 32 19.23 35.11 9.75
CA SER A 32 18.40 36.14 10.38
C SER A 32 19.16 37.41 10.78
N ASP A 33 20.49 37.34 10.92
CA ASP A 33 21.38 38.49 11.15
C ASP A 33 21.89 39.16 9.85
N GLY A 34 21.41 38.72 8.68
CA GLY A 34 21.75 39.26 7.37
C GLY A 34 23.02 38.68 6.73
N ARG A 35 23.75 37.76 7.39
CA ARG A 35 24.91 37.11 6.78
C ARG A 35 24.49 36.16 5.66
N LEU A 36 25.17 36.21 4.51
CA LEU A 36 24.87 35.33 3.37
C LEU A 36 25.11 33.84 3.68
N ILE A 37 24.13 32.98 3.35
CA ILE A 37 24.22 31.51 3.37
C ILE A 37 24.55 30.99 1.96
N VAL A 38 23.70 31.29 0.97
CA VAL A 38 23.84 30.76 -0.39
C VAL A 38 23.24 31.70 -1.43
N PHE A 39 23.81 31.71 -2.64
CA PHE A 39 23.21 32.36 -3.81
C PHE A 39 22.20 31.42 -4.46
N GLY A 40 21.09 31.93 -4.99
CA GLY A 40 20.04 31.13 -5.62
C GLY A 40 20.57 30.23 -6.75
N GLU A 41 21.47 30.74 -7.59
CA GLU A 41 22.08 29.96 -8.66
C GLU A 41 22.89 28.76 -8.14
N GLU A 42 23.65 28.96 -7.05
CA GLU A 42 24.40 27.89 -6.41
C GLU A 42 23.47 26.84 -5.80
N LEU A 43 22.39 27.28 -5.15
CA LEU A 43 21.39 26.40 -4.56
C LEU A 43 20.67 25.58 -5.65
N SER A 44 20.26 26.22 -6.75
CA SER A 44 19.63 25.53 -7.88
C SER A 44 20.52 24.45 -8.45
N HIS A 45 21.82 24.71 -8.60
CA HIS A 45 22.76 23.72 -9.11
C HIS A 45 22.85 22.48 -8.20
N VAL A 46 22.93 22.68 -6.88
CA VAL A 46 22.99 21.57 -5.92
C VAL A 46 21.68 20.79 -5.89
N LEU A 47 20.53 21.46 -5.91
CA LEU A 47 19.22 20.81 -5.94
C LEU A 47 19.01 19.97 -7.21
N LYS A 48 19.46 20.44 -8.38
CA LYS A 48 19.37 19.66 -9.63
C LYS A 48 20.21 18.39 -9.58
N GLN A 49 21.36 18.42 -8.91
CA GLN A 49 22.20 17.24 -8.72
C GLN A 49 21.57 16.22 -7.76
N LEU A 50 20.83 16.68 -6.75
CA LEU A 50 20.12 15.80 -5.82
C LEU A 50 18.80 15.27 -6.38
N ALA A 51 18.21 15.95 -7.37
CA ALA A 51 16.88 15.65 -7.87
C ALA A 51 16.61 14.19 -8.26
N PRO A 52 17.55 13.42 -8.86
CA PRO A 52 17.33 11.98 -9.12
C PRO A 52 17.06 11.13 -7.88
N GLN A 53 17.52 11.58 -6.71
CA GLN A 53 17.35 10.90 -5.41
C GLN A 53 16.25 11.54 -4.55
N GLY A 54 15.64 12.64 -5.02
CA GLY A 54 14.72 13.48 -4.26
C GLY A 54 15.45 14.59 -3.48
N LEU A 55 14.71 15.61 -3.04
CA LEU A 55 15.30 16.76 -2.35
C LEU A 55 15.17 16.63 -0.82
N PRO A 56 16.25 16.89 -0.06
CA PRO A 56 16.18 17.00 1.39
C PRO A 56 15.46 18.29 1.79
N ARG A 57 15.20 18.45 3.09
CA ARG A 57 14.65 19.71 3.63
C ARG A 57 15.57 20.88 3.29
N LEU A 58 14.99 22.00 2.86
CA LEU A 58 15.77 23.17 2.46
C LEU A 58 16.62 23.70 3.63
N GLY A 59 16.07 23.81 4.84
CA GLY A 59 16.82 24.26 6.02
C GLY A 59 18.05 23.38 6.32
N SER A 60 17.90 22.06 6.22
CA SER A 60 19.01 21.11 6.35
C SER A 60 20.13 21.37 5.33
N LEU A 61 19.76 21.55 4.06
CA LEU A 61 20.72 21.84 3.00
C LEU A 61 21.38 23.22 3.21
N LEU A 62 20.63 24.22 3.67
CA LEU A 62 21.14 25.56 3.96
C LEU A 62 22.18 25.56 5.09
N LEU A 63 22.01 24.76 6.14
CA LEU A 63 23.01 24.61 7.20
C LEU A 63 24.33 24.06 6.66
N LEU A 64 24.27 23.03 5.81
CA LEU A 64 25.45 22.47 5.16
C LEU A 64 26.12 23.51 4.23
N MET A 65 25.33 24.21 3.43
CA MET A 65 25.82 25.22 2.49
C MET A 65 26.47 26.40 3.22
N ALA A 66 25.89 26.83 4.35
CA ALA A 66 26.46 27.87 5.19
C ALA A 66 27.86 27.50 5.70
N ALA A 67 28.09 26.25 6.11
CA ALA A 67 29.39 25.77 6.59
C ALA A 67 30.49 25.81 5.51
N THR A 68 30.12 25.83 4.22
CA THR A 68 31.08 25.96 3.12
C THR A 68 31.61 27.38 2.94
N ARG A 69 30.95 28.40 3.53
CA ARG A 69 31.23 29.82 3.29
C ARG A 69 32.37 30.37 4.13
N LYS A 70 32.99 31.46 3.66
CA LYS A 70 34.10 32.14 4.34
C LYS A 70 33.68 32.88 5.62
N ASN A 71 32.44 33.33 5.68
CA ASN A 71 31.83 34.06 6.80
C ASN A 71 31.21 33.13 7.86
N TRP A 72 31.32 31.81 7.71
CA TRP A 72 31.02 30.86 8.79
C TRP A 72 32.02 31.09 9.93
N ALA A 73 31.51 31.55 11.06
CA ALA A 73 32.31 31.93 12.20
C ALA A 73 32.69 30.67 12.99
N VAL A 74 33.99 30.54 13.27
CA VAL A 74 34.54 29.42 14.06
C VAL A 74 34.49 29.75 15.57
N ASP A 75 34.05 30.96 15.91
CA ASP A 75 33.93 31.49 17.27
C ASP A 75 32.60 31.11 17.96
N GLY A 76 31.68 30.46 17.25
CA GLY A 76 30.41 29.97 17.80
C GLY A 76 29.21 30.93 17.67
N SER A 77 29.30 32.00 16.88
CA SER A 77 28.19 32.95 16.69
C SER A 77 26.90 32.28 16.16
N GLU A 78 27.03 31.30 15.29
CA GLU A 78 25.94 30.50 14.70
C GLU A 78 25.32 29.57 15.74
N VAL A 79 26.14 29.03 16.65
CA VAL A 79 25.68 28.24 17.79
C VAL A 79 24.77 29.10 18.67
N GLY A 80 25.16 30.36 18.94
CA GLY A 80 24.35 31.30 19.72
C GLY A 80 23.02 31.65 19.06
N LEU A 81 23.00 31.84 17.74
CA LEU A 81 21.78 32.12 16.97
C LEU A 81 20.83 30.92 16.97
N LEU A 82 21.33 29.72 16.65
CA LEU A 82 20.53 28.50 16.63
C LEU A 82 20.09 28.07 18.03
N ALA A 83 20.94 28.20 19.05
CA ALA A 83 20.59 27.97 20.43
C ALA A 83 19.56 28.98 20.94
N GLY A 84 19.63 30.25 20.50
CA GLY A 84 18.61 31.26 20.76
C GLY A 84 17.23 30.83 20.23
N ILE A 85 17.16 30.33 19.00
CA ILE A 85 15.92 29.79 18.40
C ILE A 85 15.44 28.52 19.14
N LEU A 86 16.34 27.64 19.56
CA LEU A 86 15.96 26.44 20.31
C LEU A 86 15.56 26.75 21.77
N SER A 87 16.09 27.83 22.36
CA SER A 87 15.80 28.23 23.74
C SER A 87 14.36 28.69 23.97
N THR A 88 13.62 29.01 22.90
CA THR A 88 12.18 29.30 22.98
C THR A 88 11.34 28.04 23.17
N ILE A 89 11.93 26.83 23.04
CA ILE A 89 11.28 25.57 23.39
C ILE A 89 11.26 25.45 24.92
N LYS A 90 10.19 25.91 25.57
CA LYS A 90 10.02 25.71 27.02
C LYS A 90 9.69 24.25 27.32
N ASP A 91 10.34 23.66 28.32
CA ASP A 91 10.10 22.28 28.81
C ASP A 91 8.63 21.98 29.20
N ALA A 92 7.77 23.00 29.30
CA ALA A 92 6.34 22.89 29.59
C ALA A 92 5.41 22.97 28.35
N GLU A 93 5.90 23.24 27.14
CA GLU A 93 5.08 23.40 25.92
C GLU A 93 5.03 22.14 25.03
N TYR A 94 5.74 21.07 25.38
CA TYR A 94 5.61 19.76 24.70
C TYR A 94 4.20 19.16 24.82
N GLY A 95 3.35 19.69 25.71
CA GLY A 95 2.01 19.20 26.00
C GLY A 95 0.83 20.13 25.67
N GLN A 96 1.02 21.33 25.10
CA GLN A 96 -0.10 22.28 24.89
C GLN A 96 -0.08 23.12 23.60
N VAL A 97 0.73 22.78 22.58
CA VAL A 97 0.52 23.35 21.24
C VAL A 97 -0.66 22.65 20.57
N ASP A 98 -1.70 23.42 20.20
CA ASP A 98 -2.90 22.94 19.52
C ASP A 98 -2.52 22.28 18.17
N ARG A 99 -2.52 20.94 18.13
CA ARG A 99 -2.01 20.10 17.04
C ARG A 99 -2.88 20.08 15.77
N SER A 100 -3.63 21.13 15.51
CA SER A 100 -4.40 21.27 14.27
C SER A 100 -3.54 21.77 13.10
N GLU A 101 -2.48 22.54 13.36
CA GLU A 101 -1.60 23.13 12.33
C GLU A 101 -0.24 22.40 12.13
N ALA A 102 0.19 21.58 13.08
CA ALA A 102 1.49 20.89 13.03
C ALA A 102 1.53 19.58 12.18
N LEU A 103 0.43 19.23 11.52
CA LEU A 103 0.20 17.92 10.86
C LEU A 103 0.91 17.72 9.52
N LEU A 104 1.75 18.66 9.07
CA LEU A 104 2.45 18.62 7.77
C LEU A 104 3.94 18.26 7.85
N LEU A 105 4.47 17.87 9.01
CA LEU A 105 5.91 17.58 9.15
C LEU A 105 6.18 16.17 9.71
N PRO A 106 7.10 15.39 9.09
CA PRO A 106 7.46 14.07 9.58
C PRO A 106 8.20 14.15 10.93
N THR A 107 7.81 13.31 11.88
CA THR A 107 8.49 13.13 13.18
C THR A 107 9.94 12.66 12.99
N PRO A 108 10.92 13.23 13.72
CA PRO A 108 12.31 12.80 13.63
C PRO A 108 12.48 11.38 14.21
N PRO A 109 13.47 10.60 13.72
CA PRO A 109 13.75 9.27 14.23
C PRO A 109 14.27 9.34 15.67
N SER A 110 13.71 8.49 16.53
CA SER A 110 14.17 8.28 17.90
C SER A 110 15.58 7.70 17.89
N VAL A 111 16.58 8.49 18.29
CA VAL A 111 17.92 8.00 18.60
C VAL A 111 17.83 7.26 19.94
N GLU A 112 17.99 5.94 19.92
CA GLU A 112 18.14 5.15 21.13
C GLU A 112 19.50 5.46 21.78
N THR A 113 19.48 6.21 22.89
CA THR A 113 20.63 6.26 23.81
C THR A 113 20.35 5.39 25.02
N LYS A 114 20.98 4.21 25.06
CA LYS A 114 21.13 3.44 26.30
C LYS A 114 22.06 4.20 27.25
N GLY A 115 21.49 4.66 28.36
CA GLY A 115 22.17 4.88 29.64
C GLY A 115 23.14 6.06 29.74
N ALA A 116 22.66 7.19 30.29
CA ALA A 116 23.44 8.04 31.20
C ALA A 116 22.49 8.97 31.97
N SER A 117 22.54 8.93 33.29
CA SER A 117 21.88 9.88 34.19
C SER A 117 22.68 11.18 34.26
N GLY A 118 22.05 12.31 33.93
CA GLY A 118 22.63 13.64 34.14
C GLY A 118 21.96 14.69 33.26
N ALA A 119 21.65 15.85 33.83
CA ALA A 119 20.91 16.93 33.20
C ALA A 119 21.68 17.56 32.02
N ASP A 120 21.22 17.31 30.80
CA ASP A 120 21.41 18.17 29.62
C ASP A 120 20.28 17.87 28.64
N SER A 121 19.50 18.89 28.26
CA SER A 121 18.35 18.75 27.37
C SER A 121 18.76 18.16 26.01
N SER A 122 18.07 17.11 25.55
CA SER A 122 18.43 16.29 24.37
C SER A 122 18.67 17.06 23.06
N HIS A 123 18.10 18.26 22.91
CA HIS A 123 18.28 19.12 21.75
C HIS A 123 19.60 19.92 21.77
N VAL A 124 20.17 20.20 22.95
CA VAL A 124 21.48 20.87 23.08
C VAL A 124 22.59 19.92 22.63
N ALA A 125 22.56 18.66 23.08
CA ALA A 125 23.51 17.63 22.64
C ALA A 125 23.44 17.38 21.11
N LEU A 126 22.24 17.41 20.53
CA LEU A 126 22.07 17.31 19.08
C LEU A 126 22.67 18.52 18.35
N LEU A 127 22.41 19.74 18.84
CA LEU A 127 22.98 20.96 18.27
C LEU A 127 24.52 20.91 18.33
N GLU A 128 25.10 20.58 19.47
CA GLU A 128 26.56 20.45 19.62
C GLU A 128 27.16 19.44 18.65
N ARG A 129 26.53 18.27 18.50
CA ARG A 129 26.97 17.24 17.55
C ARG A 129 26.93 17.75 16.10
N VAL A 130 25.84 18.39 15.69
CA VAL A 130 25.71 18.93 14.33
C VAL A 130 26.72 20.04 14.10
N MET A 131 26.89 20.96 15.04
CA MET A 131 27.84 22.07 14.92
C MET A 131 29.28 21.56 14.84
N SER A 132 29.64 20.53 15.61
CA SER A 132 30.92 19.84 15.48
C SER A 132 31.13 19.28 14.07
N GLY A 133 30.12 18.62 13.50
CA GLY A 133 30.17 18.13 12.12
C GLY A 133 30.28 19.23 11.07
N LEU A 134 29.54 20.33 11.21
CA LEU A 134 29.62 21.49 10.30
C LEU A 134 30.97 22.21 10.40
N HIS A 135 31.58 22.25 11.59
CA HIS A 135 32.94 22.74 11.75
C HIS A 135 33.97 21.88 11.01
N LYS A 136 33.77 20.55 10.94
CA LYS A 136 34.60 19.68 10.11
C LYS A 136 34.46 20.02 8.62
N VAL A 137 33.25 20.27 8.14
CA VAL A 137 33.02 20.72 6.75
C VAL A 137 33.76 22.02 6.46
N ARG A 138 33.70 22.98 7.39
CA ARG A 138 34.40 24.26 7.28
C ARG A 138 35.92 24.09 7.28
N ALA A 139 36.43 23.14 8.04
CA ALA A 139 37.85 22.82 8.15
C ALA A 139 38.42 22.11 6.91
N LEU A 140 37.59 21.60 6.00
CA LEU A 140 38.05 21.06 4.72
C LEU A 140 38.81 22.11 3.91
N ASP A 141 39.75 21.65 3.09
CA ASP A 141 40.45 22.47 2.12
C ASP A 141 39.47 23.22 1.21
N GLY A 142 39.82 24.45 0.84
CA GLY A 142 38.94 25.31 0.03
C GLY A 142 38.47 24.64 -1.27
N SER A 143 39.33 23.83 -1.92
CA SER A 143 38.99 23.09 -3.13
C SER A 143 37.88 22.04 -2.93
N LEU A 144 37.75 21.49 -1.72
CA LEU A 144 36.81 20.42 -1.35
C LEU A 144 35.50 20.94 -0.74
N ARG A 145 35.30 22.25 -0.68
CA ARG A 145 34.04 22.82 -0.16
C ARG A 145 33.52 24.05 -0.90
N THR A 146 34.36 24.78 -1.63
CA THR A 146 33.93 26.07 -2.22
C THR A 146 33.36 25.94 -3.64
N SER A 147 33.83 24.98 -4.44
CA SER A 147 33.36 24.78 -5.82
C SER A 147 31.94 24.20 -5.85
N LEU A 148 31.18 24.46 -6.93
CA LEU A 148 29.84 23.87 -7.10
C LEU A 148 29.87 22.35 -7.04
N LYS A 149 30.86 21.74 -7.69
CA LYS A 149 31.09 20.28 -7.68
C LYS A 149 31.32 19.75 -6.26
N ALA A 150 32.10 20.47 -5.46
CA ALA A 150 32.35 20.11 -4.05
C ALA A 150 31.10 20.26 -3.18
N LYS A 151 30.32 21.33 -3.37
CA LYS A 151 29.06 21.55 -2.64
C LYS A 151 28.02 20.47 -2.96
N SER A 152 27.91 20.08 -4.23
CA SER A 152 27.08 18.93 -4.64
C SER A 152 27.56 17.63 -4.02
N ALA A 153 28.88 17.38 -4.02
CA ALA A 153 29.45 16.18 -3.38
C ALA A 153 29.15 16.11 -1.89
N LEU A 154 29.36 17.21 -1.16
CA LEU A 154 29.03 17.30 0.26
C LEU A 154 27.55 17.05 0.50
N ALA A 155 26.67 17.64 -0.31
CA ALA A 155 25.22 17.46 -0.16
C ALA A 155 24.82 15.99 -0.42
N SER A 156 25.35 15.36 -1.46
CA SER A 156 25.09 13.95 -1.75
C SER A 156 25.61 13.03 -0.65
N ILE A 157 26.79 13.28 -0.10
CA ILE A 157 27.35 12.49 1.02
C ILE A 157 26.48 12.63 2.27
N VAL A 158 26.08 13.86 2.61
CA VAL A 158 25.31 14.14 3.83
C VAL A 158 23.92 13.53 3.75
N PHE A 159 23.22 13.72 2.64
CA PHE A 159 21.81 13.33 2.51
C PHE A 159 21.60 11.91 1.97
N GLN A 160 22.65 11.15 1.68
CA GLN A 160 22.52 9.75 1.28
C GLN A 160 21.83 8.93 2.38
N GLY A 161 20.72 8.26 2.03
CA GLY A 161 19.92 7.48 2.98
C GLY A 161 18.99 8.31 3.87
N VAL A 162 18.93 9.63 3.68
CA VAL A 162 17.94 10.50 4.32
C VAL A 162 16.68 10.51 3.44
N ALA A 163 15.51 10.26 4.04
CA ALA A 163 14.25 10.29 3.30
C ALA A 163 14.00 11.69 2.68
N PRO A 164 13.72 11.79 1.37
CA PRO A 164 13.50 13.08 0.73
C PRO A 164 12.16 13.69 1.17
N VAL A 165 12.11 15.02 1.23
CA VAL A 165 10.86 15.78 1.45
C VAL A 165 10.17 16.14 0.14
N VAL A 166 10.93 16.17 -0.96
CA VAL A 166 10.40 16.23 -2.33
C VAL A 166 10.83 14.97 -3.07
N GLU A 167 9.86 14.17 -3.50
CA GLU A 167 10.11 12.93 -4.24
C GLU A 167 10.86 13.18 -5.57
N PRO A 168 11.65 12.22 -6.09
CA PRO A 168 12.44 12.39 -7.32
C PRO A 168 11.65 12.92 -8.53
N LYS A 169 10.39 12.50 -8.65
CA LYS A 169 9.49 12.91 -9.73
C LYS A 169 9.14 14.42 -9.71
N ASP A 170 9.14 15.04 -8.53
CA ASP A 170 8.78 16.45 -8.30
C ASP A 170 10.01 17.33 -8.04
N ALA A 171 11.18 16.72 -7.82
CA ALA A 171 12.42 17.38 -7.46
C ALA A 171 13.00 18.27 -8.58
N VAL A 172 12.98 17.82 -9.83
CA VAL A 172 13.44 18.63 -10.99
C VAL A 172 12.61 19.90 -11.14
N PRO A 173 11.26 19.83 -11.13
CA PRO A 173 10.39 21.00 -11.06
C PRO A 173 10.71 22.04 -9.98
N VAL A 174 11.03 21.58 -8.77
CA VAL A 174 11.32 22.42 -7.61
C VAL A 174 12.71 23.03 -7.72
N ALA A 175 13.71 22.27 -8.20
CA ALA A 175 15.06 22.77 -8.42
C ALA A 175 15.13 23.83 -9.56
N ASP A 176 14.30 23.69 -10.59
CA ASP A 176 14.16 24.65 -11.70
C ASP A 176 13.36 25.92 -11.34
N ALA A 177 12.69 25.93 -10.18
CA ALA A 177 11.87 27.07 -9.75
C ALA A 177 12.68 28.25 -9.24
N ILE A 178 13.97 28.06 -8.91
CA ILE A 178 14.89 29.16 -8.55
C ILE A 178 15.27 29.90 -9.83
N ARG A 179 14.45 30.91 -10.17
CA ARG A 179 14.60 31.79 -11.32
C ARG A 179 13.98 33.17 -11.01
N PRO A 180 14.26 34.21 -11.81
CA PRO A 180 13.60 35.51 -11.65
C PRO A 180 12.07 35.35 -11.63
N GLY A 181 11.42 35.85 -10.55
CA GLY A 181 9.98 35.69 -10.31
C GLY A 181 9.58 34.73 -9.18
N LEU A 182 10.53 34.05 -8.53
CA LEU A 182 10.27 33.22 -7.35
C LEU A 182 9.61 34.02 -6.20
N GLN A 183 10.07 35.25 -5.92
CA GLN A 183 9.45 36.15 -4.93
C GLN A 183 7.98 36.43 -5.24
N SER A 184 7.64 36.73 -6.49
CA SER A 184 6.24 36.94 -6.90
C SER A 184 5.39 35.68 -6.73
N LEU A 185 6.00 34.50 -6.85
CA LEU A 185 5.34 33.22 -6.58
C LEU A 185 5.19 32.99 -5.07
N LEU A 186 6.12 33.44 -4.24
CA LEU A 186 6.03 33.37 -2.78
C LEU A 186 5.05 34.42 -2.18
N ALA A 187 4.91 35.59 -2.79
CA ALA A 187 4.12 36.75 -2.28
C ALA A 187 2.58 36.68 -2.52
N GLY A 188 1.98 35.49 -2.56
CA GLY A 188 0.55 35.31 -2.86
C GLY A 188 -0.41 35.65 -1.71
N GLU A 189 -1.61 36.16 -2.03
CA GLU A 189 -2.65 36.63 -1.09
C GLU A 189 -3.16 35.56 -0.08
N ASN A 190 -2.49 35.48 1.08
CA ASN A 190 -2.99 35.22 2.44
C ASN A 190 -1.79 34.76 3.29
N ASP A 191 -0.88 35.69 3.60
CA ASP A 191 0.25 35.44 4.51
C ASP A 191 -0.25 35.30 5.96
N THR A 192 -0.83 34.15 6.29
CA THR A 192 -0.63 33.58 7.61
C THR A 192 0.74 32.91 7.58
N VAL A 193 1.82 33.70 7.71
CA VAL A 193 3.14 33.14 8.01
C VAL A 193 2.97 32.34 9.29
N ALA A 194 3.22 31.02 9.24
CA ALA A 194 3.04 30.15 10.39
C ALA A 194 4.01 30.58 11.50
N THR A 195 3.53 31.43 12.42
CA THR A 195 4.28 31.92 13.58
C THR A 195 4.40 30.78 14.61
N GLY A 196 5.60 30.49 15.12
CA GLY A 196 5.80 29.57 16.24
C GLY A 196 6.28 28.14 15.91
N PHE A 197 6.42 27.75 14.63
CA PHE A 197 6.94 26.42 14.26
C PHE A 197 8.44 26.38 13.95
N GLY A 198 9.12 27.54 13.86
CA GLY A 198 10.55 27.65 13.53
C GLY A 198 11.47 26.75 14.38
N PRO A 199 11.34 26.73 15.72
CA PRO A 199 12.19 25.90 16.57
C PRO A 199 12.05 24.39 16.31
N PHE A 200 10.83 23.90 16.01
CA PHE A 200 10.58 22.49 15.70
C PHE A 200 11.10 22.09 14.31
N LEU A 201 10.96 22.98 13.33
CA LEU A 201 11.53 22.82 11.99
C LEU A 201 13.05 22.73 12.05
N LEU A 202 13.68 23.61 12.83
CA LEU A 202 15.12 23.60 13.05
C LEU A 202 15.58 22.29 13.71
N LEU A 203 14.84 21.76 14.68
CA LEU A 203 15.18 20.48 15.31
C LEU A 203 15.15 19.31 14.31
N GLN A 204 14.19 19.30 13.38
CA GLN A 204 14.13 18.33 12.29
C GLN A 204 15.29 18.51 11.31
N ASP A 205 15.67 19.75 11.02
CA ASP A 205 16.81 20.03 10.14
C ASP A 205 18.13 19.55 10.75
N LEU A 206 18.35 19.79 12.05
CA LEU A 206 19.50 19.27 12.78
C LEU A 206 19.54 17.74 12.80
N ALA A 207 18.38 17.09 13.02
CA ALA A 207 18.28 15.64 13.04
C ALA A 207 18.57 15.01 11.67
N ALA A 208 18.14 15.63 10.57
CA ALA A 208 18.35 15.12 9.22
C ALA A 208 19.81 15.19 8.77
N VAL A 209 20.54 16.22 9.20
CA VAL A 209 21.95 16.43 8.81
C VAL A 209 22.92 15.62 9.69
N ALA A 210 22.57 15.35 10.95
CA ALA A 210 23.49 14.76 11.92
C ALA A 210 24.17 13.45 11.49
N PRO A 211 23.45 12.41 10.99
CA PRO A 211 24.10 11.15 10.60
C PRO A 211 25.03 11.33 9.38
N GLY A 212 24.68 12.23 8.47
CA GLY A 212 25.43 12.50 7.26
C GLY A 212 26.78 13.15 7.50
N LEU A 213 26.86 14.05 8.48
CA LEU A 213 28.10 14.77 8.82
C LEU A 213 29.20 13.86 9.36
N GLU A 214 28.85 12.70 9.93
CA GLU A 214 29.84 11.73 10.42
C GLU A 214 30.61 11.07 9.27
N ARG A 215 30.05 11.03 8.05
CA ARG A 215 30.66 10.44 6.85
C ARG A 215 31.61 11.37 6.10
N ILE A 216 31.77 12.61 6.54
CA ILE A 216 32.57 13.61 5.82
C ILE A 216 34.05 13.47 6.16
N THR A 217 34.83 13.03 5.18
CA THR A 217 36.30 13.08 5.18
C THR A 217 36.80 13.79 3.90
N PRO A 218 37.99 14.44 3.93
CA PRO A 218 38.59 15.02 2.72
C PRO A 218 38.67 14.05 1.54
N GLU A 219 38.96 12.79 1.84
CA GLU A 219 39.07 11.69 0.89
C GLU A 219 37.72 11.34 0.28
N ALA A 220 36.67 11.13 1.10
CA ALA A 220 35.33 10.80 0.61
C ALA A 220 34.77 11.90 -0.31
N VAL A 221 35.02 13.17 0.02
CA VAL A 221 34.58 14.31 -0.81
C VAL A 221 35.36 14.35 -2.13
N ARG A 222 36.67 14.10 -2.11
CA ARG A 222 37.52 14.07 -3.31
C ARG A 222 37.11 12.93 -4.24
N VAL A 223 36.92 11.74 -3.69
CA VAL A 223 36.50 10.55 -4.42
C VAL A 223 35.15 10.76 -5.07
N TRP A 224 34.18 11.29 -4.33
CA TRP A 224 32.87 11.62 -4.91
C TRP A 224 32.95 12.70 -5.99
N MET A 225 33.76 13.74 -5.78
CA MET A 225 34.01 14.72 -6.83
C MET A 225 34.66 14.11 -8.07
N GLU A 226 35.49 13.08 -7.96
CA GLU A 226 36.18 12.48 -9.09
C GLU A 226 35.36 11.41 -9.80
N THR A 227 34.58 10.61 -9.06
CA THR A 227 33.92 9.39 -9.58
C THR A 227 32.39 9.39 -9.43
N GLY A 228 31.82 10.29 -8.64
CA GLY A 228 30.40 10.25 -8.24
C GLY A 228 30.05 9.15 -7.23
N LEU A 229 31.06 8.43 -6.73
CA LEU A 229 30.95 7.36 -5.73
C LEU A 229 31.69 7.78 -4.46
N GLN A 230 31.32 7.28 -3.28
CA GLN A 230 32.03 7.63 -2.02
C GLN A 230 33.39 6.94 -1.87
N GLU A 231 33.56 5.79 -2.52
CA GLU A 231 34.81 5.06 -2.61
C GLU A 231 35.10 4.72 -4.08
N ILE A 232 36.35 4.85 -4.49
CA ILE A 232 36.81 4.36 -5.80
C ILE A 232 36.95 2.85 -5.58
N PRO A 233 36.20 1.99 -6.29
CA PRO A 233 36.42 0.56 -6.18
C PRO A 233 37.86 0.30 -6.58
N GLU A 234 38.66 -0.30 -5.69
CA GLU A 234 40.01 -0.72 -6.04
C GLU A 234 39.92 -1.60 -7.30
N PRO A 235 40.86 -1.49 -8.26
CA PRO A 235 40.95 -2.46 -9.33
C PRO A 235 41.08 -3.82 -8.65
N ALA A 236 40.07 -4.66 -8.84
CA ALA A 236 39.98 -5.93 -8.13
C ALA A 236 41.34 -6.64 -8.24
N PRO A 237 41.97 -6.99 -7.11
CA PRO A 237 43.06 -7.96 -7.16
C PRO A 237 42.51 -9.16 -7.93
N LEU A 238 43.21 -9.56 -8.98
CA LEU A 238 42.99 -10.87 -9.59
C LEU A 238 43.53 -11.90 -8.61
N ASP A 239 42.82 -12.09 -7.49
CA ASP A 239 43.01 -13.14 -6.52
C ASP A 239 41.65 -13.39 -5.83
N GLU A 240 41.17 -14.62 -6.02
CA GLU A 240 40.17 -15.35 -5.23
C GLU A 240 38.93 -14.56 -4.73
N VAL A 241 37.84 -14.77 -5.47
CA VAL A 241 36.42 -14.61 -5.10
C VAL A 241 36.19 -14.45 -3.58
N VAL A 242 35.94 -13.22 -3.13
CA VAL A 242 35.14 -12.99 -1.93
C VAL A 242 33.71 -12.81 -2.41
N GLU A 243 32.94 -13.89 -2.23
CA GLU A 243 31.51 -13.96 -2.49
C GLU A 243 30.80 -12.88 -1.66
N GLU A 244 30.33 -11.80 -2.29
CA GLU A 244 29.05 -11.23 -1.85
C GLU A 244 28.04 -12.37 -2.03
N GLU A 245 27.53 -12.95 -0.94
CA GLU A 245 26.51 -14.00 -1.05
C GLU A 245 25.37 -13.47 -1.94
N PRO A 246 25.17 -14.03 -3.15
CA PRO A 246 24.14 -13.57 -4.04
C PRO A 246 22.79 -13.69 -3.33
N PRO A 247 21.82 -12.79 -3.59
CA PRO A 247 20.47 -12.95 -3.03
C PRO A 247 20.03 -14.38 -3.30
N GLU A 248 19.60 -15.10 -2.26
CA GLU A 248 19.27 -16.51 -2.37
C GLU A 248 18.39 -16.70 -3.62
N THR A 249 18.75 -17.63 -4.51
CA THR A 249 18.10 -17.85 -5.82
C THR A 249 16.56 -17.81 -5.73
N ARG A 250 16.04 -18.32 -4.61
CA ARG A 250 14.63 -18.29 -4.23
C ARG A 250 14.01 -16.89 -4.23
N GLU A 251 14.66 -15.92 -3.59
CA GLU A 251 14.18 -14.54 -3.46
C GLU A 251 14.25 -13.80 -4.79
N ALA A 252 15.34 -14.01 -5.54
CA ALA A 252 15.52 -13.42 -6.87
C ALA A 252 14.44 -13.92 -7.85
N ALA A 253 14.19 -15.24 -7.92
CA ALA A 253 13.13 -15.80 -8.75
C ALA A 253 11.73 -15.30 -8.34
N ARG A 254 11.47 -15.15 -7.03
CA ARG A 254 10.20 -14.56 -6.54
C ARG A 254 10.04 -13.10 -6.94
N ARG A 255 11.12 -12.31 -6.91
CA ARG A 255 11.11 -10.92 -7.37
C ARG A 255 10.75 -10.83 -8.85
N VAL A 256 11.35 -11.66 -9.70
CA VAL A 256 11.01 -11.74 -11.14
C VAL A 256 9.52 -12.09 -11.32
N ILE A 257 8.97 -13.02 -10.54
CA ILE A 257 7.53 -13.32 -10.59
C ILE A 257 6.68 -12.08 -10.26
N GLU A 258 7.03 -11.29 -9.26
CA GLU A 258 6.30 -10.04 -8.94
C GLU A 258 6.44 -9.00 -10.05
N GLU A 259 7.64 -8.80 -10.60
CA GLU A 259 7.89 -7.86 -11.71
C GLU A 259 7.10 -8.21 -12.97
N LEU A 260 6.95 -9.51 -13.27
CA LEU A 260 6.16 -9.98 -14.41
C LEU A 260 4.64 -9.79 -14.22
N LEU A 261 4.14 -9.71 -12.98
CA LEU A 261 2.72 -9.42 -12.71
C LEU A 261 2.33 -7.99 -13.07
N ASP A 262 3.24 -7.03 -12.92
CA ASP A 262 2.99 -5.63 -13.28
C ASP A 262 3.09 -5.39 -14.81
N SER A 263 3.54 -6.39 -15.58
CA SER A 263 3.63 -6.33 -17.05
C SER A 263 2.38 -6.95 -17.72
N PRO A 264 1.53 -6.18 -18.42
CA PRO A 264 0.33 -6.70 -19.10
C PRO A 264 0.60 -7.88 -20.04
N GLU A 265 1.76 -7.88 -20.71
CA GLU A 265 2.18 -8.91 -21.67
C GLU A 265 2.62 -10.22 -21.00
N HIS A 266 3.09 -10.18 -19.75
CA HIS A 266 3.72 -11.32 -19.07
C HIS A 266 2.99 -11.75 -17.78
N ALA A 267 1.97 -11.00 -17.36
CA ALA A 267 1.20 -11.24 -16.14
C ALA A 267 0.55 -12.63 -16.11
N GLY A 268 0.13 -13.16 -17.27
CA GLY A 268 -0.40 -14.52 -17.37
C GLY A 268 0.62 -15.59 -16.93
N MET A 269 1.86 -15.48 -17.41
CA MET A 269 2.96 -16.38 -17.07
C MET A 269 3.33 -16.33 -15.58
N ALA A 270 3.30 -15.12 -15.00
CA ALA A 270 3.58 -14.92 -13.58
C ALA A 270 2.48 -15.52 -12.67
N LYS A 271 1.21 -15.37 -13.06
CA LYS A 271 0.07 -16.02 -12.38
C LYS A 271 0.19 -17.53 -12.42
N LEU A 272 0.57 -18.10 -13.57
CA LEU A 272 0.79 -19.53 -13.72
C LEU A 272 1.95 -20.03 -12.85
N ALA A 273 3.07 -19.29 -12.81
CA ALA A 273 4.19 -19.61 -11.93
C ALA A 273 3.79 -19.56 -10.44
N LYS A 274 2.97 -18.59 -10.01
CA LYS A 274 2.41 -18.55 -8.66
C LYS A 274 1.47 -19.72 -8.34
N GLN A 275 0.62 -20.14 -9.27
CA GLN A 275 -0.25 -21.31 -9.11
C GLN A 275 0.58 -22.60 -9.01
N LEU A 276 1.62 -22.73 -9.82
CA LEU A 276 2.56 -23.86 -9.80
C LEU A 276 3.39 -23.89 -8.51
N LEU A 277 3.82 -22.74 -7.99
CA LEU A 277 4.51 -22.63 -6.70
C LEU A 277 3.72 -23.25 -5.54
N ALA A 278 2.39 -23.12 -5.55
CA ALA A 278 1.52 -23.76 -4.55
C ALA A 278 1.38 -25.28 -4.75
N THR A 279 1.72 -25.78 -5.94
CA THR A 279 1.49 -27.17 -6.37
C THR A 279 2.77 -28.01 -6.36
N ILE A 280 3.93 -27.40 -6.64
CA ILE A 280 5.24 -28.03 -6.71
C ILE A 280 5.79 -28.21 -5.29
N THR A 281 5.62 -29.41 -4.75
CA THR A 281 6.28 -29.83 -3.50
C THR A 281 7.19 -31.02 -3.81
N LEU A 282 8.50 -30.82 -3.64
CA LEU A 282 9.50 -31.88 -3.82
C LEU A 282 9.76 -32.58 -2.48
N PRO A 283 9.82 -33.93 -2.42
CA PRO A 283 10.10 -34.63 -1.18
C PRO A 283 11.53 -34.33 -0.69
N ARG A 284 11.72 -33.92 0.55
CA ARG A 284 13.07 -33.70 1.12
C ARG A 284 13.75 -35.02 1.44
N LYS A 285 15.07 -35.12 1.24
CA LYS A 285 15.90 -36.20 1.77
C LYS A 285 16.17 -35.90 3.25
N LEU A 286 15.88 -36.85 4.14
CA LEU A 286 16.44 -36.84 5.49
C LEU A 286 17.85 -37.44 5.36
N THR A 287 18.89 -36.65 5.57
CA THR A 287 20.28 -37.13 5.61
C THR A 287 20.77 -37.22 7.06
N GLU A 288 21.76 -38.09 7.25
CA GLU A 288 22.32 -38.49 8.54
C GLU A 288 22.83 -37.30 9.36
N SER A 289 22.64 -37.42 10.67
CA SER A 289 22.97 -36.43 11.69
C SER A 289 24.48 -36.19 11.77
N ASN A 290 24.95 -34.96 11.59
CA ASN A 290 26.34 -34.58 11.87
C ASN A 290 26.65 -34.70 13.37
N GLU A 291 27.73 -35.39 13.75
CA GLU A 291 28.16 -35.67 15.14
C GLU A 291 28.70 -34.45 15.93
N HIS A 292 28.13 -33.25 15.78
CA HIS A 292 28.58 -32.08 16.56
C HIS A 292 27.72 -31.87 17.82
N GLU A 293 28.33 -32.18 18.97
CA GLU A 293 27.68 -32.19 20.28
C GLU A 293 27.52 -30.78 20.88
N MET A 294 26.31 -30.20 20.83
CA MET A 294 25.97 -28.93 21.51
C MET A 294 24.76 -29.11 22.44
N GLY A 295 25.02 -29.09 23.75
CA GLY A 295 24.12 -28.69 24.86
C GLY A 295 22.74 -29.36 25.05
N GLY A 296 22.55 -30.03 26.18
CA GLY A 296 21.26 -30.60 26.64
C GLY A 296 21.16 -32.11 26.44
N TYR A 297 20.28 -32.81 27.18
CA TYR A 297 19.98 -34.23 26.99
C TYR A 297 18.53 -34.37 26.53
N SER A 298 18.31 -34.95 25.35
CA SER A 298 16.97 -35.02 24.73
C SER A 298 16.46 -36.44 24.58
N ASP A 299 17.29 -37.47 24.77
CA ASP A 299 16.85 -38.88 24.72
C ASP A 299 17.66 -39.79 25.66
N ILE A 300 17.17 -41.01 25.91
CA ILE A 300 17.86 -42.06 26.67
C ILE A 300 18.12 -43.25 25.73
N THR A 301 19.36 -43.72 25.68
CA THR A 301 19.76 -44.82 24.78
C THR A 301 20.53 -45.91 25.52
N ASN A 302 20.65 -47.10 24.93
CA ASN A 302 21.34 -48.23 25.56
C ASN A 302 22.86 -48.25 25.29
N ARG A 303 23.40 -47.19 24.67
CA ARG A 303 24.82 -47.08 24.30
C ARG A 303 25.33 -45.68 24.57
N GLY A 304 26.49 -45.58 25.21
CA GLY A 304 27.10 -44.29 25.49
C GLY A 304 28.42 -44.43 26.24
N THR A 305 29.04 -43.30 26.51
CA THR A 305 30.25 -43.23 27.31
C THR A 305 29.89 -43.29 28.82
N PRO A 306 30.74 -43.85 29.70
CA PRO A 306 30.40 -44.04 31.11
C PRO A 306 30.04 -42.76 31.88
N ASP A 307 30.53 -41.61 31.44
CA ASP A 307 30.20 -40.28 31.97
C ASP A 307 28.75 -39.85 31.69
N ARG A 308 28.04 -40.56 30.80
CA ARG A 308 26.65 -40.30 30.41
C ARG A 308 25.67 -41.33 30.98
N LEU A 309 26.13 -42.22 31.86
CA LEU A 309 25.25 -43.22 32.48
C LEU A 309 24.15 -42.53 33.29
N LEU A 310 22.91 -43.01 33.18
CA LEU A 310 21.82 -42.48 34.00
C LEU A 310 22.13 -42.62 35.49
N LEU A 311 21.75 -41.62 36.29
CA LEU A 311 21.91 -41.65 37.74
C LEU A 311 21.20 -42.87 38.38
N SER A 312 20.11 -43.34 37.77
CA SER A 312 19.40 -44.55 38.19
C SER A 312 20.18 -45.84 37.91
N GLU A 313 21.04 -45.87 36.90
CA GLU A 313 21.93 -47.00 36.61
C GLU A 313 23.16 -46.97 37.54
N LEU A 314 23.69 -45.77 37.85
CA LEU A 314 24.76 -45.58 38.84
C LEU A 314 24.33 -45.92 40.28
N ALA A 315 23.03 -45.86 40.57
CA ALA A 315 22.47 -46.23 41.86
C ALA A 315 22.29 -47.75 42.06
N GLN A 316 22.51 -48.56 41.01
CA GLN A 316 22.45 -50.03 41.10
C GLN A 316 23.70 -50.60 41.77
N ASP A 317 23.62 -51.83 42.29
CA ASP A 317 24.79 -52.52 42.81
C ASP A 317 25.82 -52.79 41.71
N GLY A 318 27.11 -52.80 42.07
CA GLY A 318 28.20 -52.88 41.10
C GLY A 318 28.21 -54.14 40.23
N LEU A 319 27.66 -55.26 40.71
CA LEU A 319 27.59 -56.50 39.92
C LEU A 319 26.47 -56.40 38.89
N THR A 320 25.29 -55.90 39.28
CA THR A 320 24.16 -55.66 38.37
C THR A 320 24.49 -54.62 37.31
N LEU A 321 25.15 -53.51 37.69
CA LEU A 321 25.61 -52.51 36.72
C LEU A 321 26.60 -53.11 35.72
N ALA A 322 27.57 -53.92 36.19
CA ALA A 322 28.55 -54.55 35.32
C ALA A 322 27.90 -55.52 34.31
N VAL A 323 26.92 -56.32 34.73
CA VAL A 323 26.15 -57.20 33.84
C VAL A 323 25.37 -56.39 32.81
N ARG A 324 24.67 -55.33 33.24
CA ARG A 324 23.88 -54.49 32.33
C ARG A 324 24.74 -53.73 31.32
N VAL A 325 25.91 -53.24 31.72
CA VAL A 325 26.88 -52.64 30.79
C VAL A 325 27.40 -53.69 29.80
N ALA A 326 27.77 -54.89 30.28
CA ALA A 326 28.26 -55.97 29.43
C ALA A 326 27.21 -56.49 28.43
N MET A 327 25.92 -56.45 28.80
CA MET A 327 24.81 -56.90 27.94
C MET A 327 24.23 -55.77 27.07
N ASN A 328 24.79 -54.56 27.09
CA ASN A 328 24.25 -53.36 26.40
C ASN A 328 22.79 -53.03 26.82
N GLU A 329 22.50 -53.16 28.10
CA GLU A 329 21.19 -52.86 28.72
C GLU A 329 21.25 -51.68 29.71
N ALA A 330 22.45 -51.14 29.94
CA ALA A 330 22.62 -49.92 30.70
C ALA A 330 22.13 -48.71 29.88
N MET A 331 21.46 -47.78 30.54
CA MET A 331 20.85 -46.62 29.92
C MET A 331 21.73 -45.36 30.10
N TYR A 332 21.90 -44.62 29.01
CA TYR A 332 22.76 -43.45 28.89
C TYR A 332 21.95 -42.24 28.41
N LEU A 333 22.29 -41.06 28.92
CA LEU A 333 21.75 -39.78 28.46
C LEU A 333 22.36 -39.40 27.09
N HIS A 334 21.52 -39.12 26.10
CA HIS A 334 21.91 -38.71 24.75
C HIS A 334 21.61 -37.23 24.53
N ARG A 335 22.56 -36.51 23.92
CA ARG A 335 22.44 -35.07 23.66
C ARG A 335 21.70 -34.81 22.36
N GLU A 336 20.90 -33.74 22.32
CA GLU A 336 20.28 -33.33 21.06
C GLU A 336 21.37 -32.92 20.07
N THR A 337 21.24 -33.40 18.83
CA THR A 337 22.14 -33.01 17.74
C THR A 337 21.29 -32.30 16.70
N PRO A 338 21.58 -31.04 16.35
CA PRO A 338 20.77 -30.31 15.38
C PRO A 338 20.86 -31.00 14.01
N PRO A 339 19.74 -31.15 13.27
CA PRO A 339 19.78 -31.66 11.91
C PRO A 339 20.59 -30.69 11.03
N SER A 340 21.70 -31.16 10.47
CA SER A 340 22.45 -30.40 9.46
C SER A 340 21.70 -30.45 8.12
N VAL A 341 21.45 -29.29 7.53
CA VAL A 341 20.93 -29.19 6.16
C VAL A 341 22.12 -29.47 5.22
N PRO A 342 22.08 -30.51 4.36
CA PRO A 342 23.14 -30.69 3.37
C PRO A 342 23.09 -29.57 2.32
N ASN A 343 24.25 -29.18 1.78
CA ASN A 343 24.32 -28.35 0.58
C ASN A 343 23.78 -29.18 -0.60
N ILE A 344 22.57 -28.86 -1.04
CA ILE A 344 21.91 -29.50 -2.19
C ILE A 344 22.03 -28.56 -3.38
N ARG A 345 22.49 -29.09 -4.52
CA ARG A 345 22.51 -28.37 -5.79
C ARG A 345 21.36 -28.81 -6.68
N ARG A 346 20.57 -27.87 -7.17
CA ARG A 346 19.50 -28.12 -8.15
C ARG A 346 19.97 -27.76 -9.54
N GLU A 347 19.94 -28.74 -10.44
CA GLU A 347 20.28 -28.56 -11.85
C GLU A 347 19.01 -28.72 -12.69
N LEU A 348 18.64 -27.69 -13.43
CA LEU A 348 17.44 -27.66 -14.26
C LEU A 348 17.79 -27.59 -15.75
N LEU A 349 17.25 -28.51 -16.53
CA LEU A 349 17.29 -28.48 -17.99
C LEU A 349 15.91 -28.14 -18.57
N ILE A 350 15.83 -27.11 -19.42
CA ILE A 350 14.58 -26.64 -20.04
C ILE A 350 14.59 -26.94 -21.54
N ASP A 351 13.51 -27.56 -22.03
CA ASP A 351 13.30 -27.82 -23.44
C ASP A 351 12.95 -26.55 -24.22
N VAL A 352 13.66 -26.33 -25.32
CA VAL A 352 13.42 -25.24 -26.27
C VAL A 352 13.26 -25.75 -27.70
N GLY A 353 13.05 -27.05 -27.89
CA GLY A 353 12.82 -27.66 -29.20
C GLY A 353 11.52 -27.20 -29.85
N VAL A 354 11.33 -27.47 -31.14
CA VAL A 354 10.17 -27.00 -31.91
C VAL A 354 8.83 -27.52 -31.36
N GLN A 355 8.82 -28.64 -30.61
CA GLN A 355 7.61 -29.14 -29.95
C GLN A 355 7.12 -28.21 -28.81
N SER A 356 8.01 -27.40 -28.22
CA SER A 356 7.66 -26.40 -27.21
C SER A 356 6.95 -25.17 -27.80
N TRP A 357 6.91 -25.00 -29.14
CA TRP A 357 6.43 -23.79 -29.79
C TRP A 357 5.00 -23.39 -29.37
N GLY A 358 4.84 -22.10 -29.09
CA GLY A 358 3.59 -21.48 -28.66
C GLY A 358 3.38 -21.55 -27.15
N LEU A 359 2.18 -21.98 -26.74
CA LEU A 359 1.74 -22.00 -25.34
C LEU A 359 2.56 -22.94 -24.42
N PRO A 360 2.99 -24.14 -24.87
CA PRO A 360 3.82 -25.04 -24.05
C PRO A 360 5.12 -24.40 -23.58
N ARG A 361 5.78 -23.56 -24.38
CA ARG A 361 7.01 -22.85 -23.99
C ARG A 361 6.77 -21.89 -22.83
N VAL A 362 5.71 -21.08 -22.91
CA VAL A 362 5.35 -20.16 -21.81
C VAL A 362 5.04 -20.96 -20.54
N PHE A 363 4.34 -22.09 -20.69
CA PHE A 363 4.01 -22.97 -19.58
C PHE A 363 5.25 -23.64 -18.97
N ALA A 364 6.15 -24.21 -19.78
CA ALA A 364 7.42 -24.78 -19.37
C ALA A 364 8.29 -23.74 -18.65
N THR A 365 8.33 -22.51 -19.14
CA THR A 365 9.04 -21.39 -18.50
C THR A 365 8.43 -21.04 -17.15
N SER A 366 7.09 -21.01 -17.02
CA SER A 366 6.42 -20.83 -15.72
C SER A 366 6.74 -21.95 -14.72
N VAL A 367 6.86 -23.20 -15.19
CA VAL A 367 7.28 -24.34 -14.36
C VAL A 367 8.72 -24.16 -13.91
N ALA A 368 9.63 -23.80 -14.81
CA ALA A 368 11.03 -23.54 -14.51
C ALA A 368 11.19 -22.44 -13.45
N LEU A 369 10.45 -21.33 -13.61
CA LEU A 369 10.45 -20.21 -12.68
C LEU A 369 9.88 -20.61 -11.31
N ALA A 370 8.82 -21.42 -11.28
CA ALA A 370 8.27 -21.95 -10.04
C ALA A 370 9.23 -22.91 -9.33
N LEU A 371 9.98 -23.73 -10.08
CA LEU A 371 11.02 -24.61 -9.53
C LEU A 371 12.15 -23.79 -8.89
N ALA A 372 12.63 -22.74 -9.58
CA ALA A 372 13.64 -21.81 -9.05
C ALA A 372 13.17 -21.12 -7.76
N ALA A 373 11.93 -20.63 -7.74
CA ALA A 373 11.32 -19.99 -6.57
C ALA A 373 10.93 -20.96 -5.43
N SER A 374 10.99 -22.27 -5.68
CA SER A 374 10.76 -23.34 -4.69
C SER A 374 12.05 -23.91 -4.08
N THR A 375 13.21 -23.37 -4.46
CA THR A 375 14.52 -23.79 -3.96
C THR A 375 14.61 -23.61 -2.43
N PRO A 376 15.02 -24.64 -1.67
CA PRO A 376 15.24 -24.53 -0.23
C PRO A 376 16.28 -23.45 0.11
N ALA A 377 16.14 -22.84 1.29
CA ALA A 377 17.17 -21.94 1.81
C ALA A 377 18.50 -22.70 1.97
N GLY A 378 19.61 -22.11 1.53
CA GLY A 378 20.93 -22.75 1.49
C GLY A 378 21.17 -23.77 0.36
N ALA A 379 20.23 -23.94 -0.58
CA ALA A 379 20.44 -24.77 -1.78
C ALA A 379 20.80 -23.91 -3.00
N THR A 380 21.76 -24.37 -3.80
CA THR A 380 22.14 -23.71 -5.07
C THR A 380 21.20 -24.15 -6.19
N PHE A 381 21.00 -23.30 -7.19
CA PHE A 381 20.14 -23.59 -8.34
C PHE A 381 20.78 -23.05 -9.61
N ALA A 382 20.88 -23.90 -10.63
CA ALA A 382 21.32 -23.53 -11.97
C ALA A 382 20.30 -24.03 -13.00
N ALA A 383 20.03 -23.21 -14.01
CA ALA A 383 19.17 -23.57 -15.13
C ALA A 383 19.95 -23.48 -16.44
N SER A 384 19.73 -24.44 -17.32
CA SER A 384 20.29 -24.51 -18.66
C SER A 384 19.21 -24.89 -19.67
N ARG A 385 19.40 -24.52 -20.92
CA ARG A 385 18.62 -24.98 -22.07
C ARG A 385 19.49 -25.75 -23.05
N GLY A 386 18.91 -26.71 -23.75
CA GLY A 386 19.61 -27.40 -24.83
C GLY A 386 19.73 -26.51 -26.07
N SER A 387 20.91 -26.49 -26.70
CA SER A 387 21.12 -25.97 -28.05
C SER A 387 21.89 -27.03 -28.85
N GLY A 388 21.15 -27.88 -29.55
CA GLY A 388 21.69 -29.13 -30.11
C GLY A 388 22.38 -29.98 -29.02
N PRO A 389 23.66 -30.37 -29.20
CA PRO A 389 24.39 -31.14 -28.19
C PRO A 389 24.95 -30.32 -27.03
N LEU A 390 24.83 -28.99 -27.06
CA LEU A 390 25.41 -28.09 -26.06
C LEU A 390 24.38 -27.64 -25.04
N LEU A 391 24.86 -27.23 -23.87
CA LEU A 391 24.07 -26.58 -22.84
C LEU A 391 24.38 -25.09 -22.82
N GLU A 392 23.34 -24.27 -22.85
CA GLU A 392 23.45 -22.83 -22.66
C GLU A 392 22.81 -22.43 -21.32
N PRO A 393 23.49 -21.61 -20.50
CA PRO A 393 22.96 -21.17 -19.22
C PRO A 393 21.74 -20.28 -19.41
N VAL A 394 20.76 -20.41 -18.50
CA VAL A 394 19.55 -19.59 -18.46
C VAL A 394 19.46 -18.91 -17.10
N ASP A 395 19.43 -17.59 -17.11
CA ASP A 395 19.18 -16.80 -15.91
C ASP A 395 17.67 -16.58 -15.73
N LEU A 396 17.08 -17.30 -14.76
CA LEU A 396 15.68 -17.13 -14.34
C LEU A 396 15.50 -16.12 -13.20
N CYS A 397 16.61 -15.58 -12.68
CA CYS A 397 16.66 -14.65 -11.56
C CYS A 397 16.62 -13.18 -12.01
N THR A 398 16.66 -12.92 -13.31
CA THR A 398 16.45 -11.61 -13.91
C THR A 398 15.35 -11.65 -14.97
N LYS A 399 14.67 -10.50 -15.15
CA LYS A 399 13.65 -10.37 -16.20
C LYS A 399 14.27 -10.47 -17.59
N GLU A 400 15.45 -9.89 -17.78
CA GLU A 400 16.20 -9.91 -19.04
C GLU A 400 16.60 -11.33 -19.43
N GLY A 401 17.13 -12.11 -18.49
CA GLY A 401 17.47 -13.52 -18.71
C GLY A 401 16.27 -14.38 -19.07
N LEU A 402 15.14 -14.17 -18.39
CA LEU A 402 13.89 -14.87 -18.69
C LEU A 402 13.34 -14.53 -20.08
N LEU A 403 13.39 -13.25 -20.48
CA LEU A 403 12.98 -12.83 -21.82
C LEU A 403 13.91 -13.39 -22.91
N ALA A 404 15.23 -13.40 -22.66
CA ALA A 404 16.20 -14.01 -23.58
C ALA A 404 15.92 -15.51 -23.79
N HIS A 405 15.54 -16.22 -22.73
CA HIS A 405 15.10 -17.61 -22.81
C HIS A 405 13.84 -17.76 -23.67
N LEU A 406 12.80 -16.95 -23.46
CA LEU A 406 11.54 -17.03 -24.21
C LEU A 406 11.69 -16.76 -25.71
N VAL A 407 12.66 -15.93 -26.10
CA VAL A 407 12.98 -15.66 -27.51
C VAL A 407 13.61 -16.86 -28.20
N SER A 408 14.26 -17.74 -27.43
CA SER A 408 14.99 -18.88 -27.96
C SER A 408 14.07 -20.02 -28.39
N LEU A 409 14.32 -20.58 -29.57
CA LEU A 409 13.63 -21.75 -30.13
C LEU A 409 14.58 -22.50 -31.06
N GLU A 410 14.80 -23.78 -30.79
CA GLU A 410 15.67 -24.65 -31.57
C GLU A 410 14.89 -25.40 -32.67
N ALA A 411 15.59 -25.74 -33.75
CA ALA A 411 15.01 -26.53 -34.85
C ALA A 411 14.86 -28.02 -34.49
N ASP A 412 15.62 -28.51 -33.50
CA ASP A 412 15.48 -29.86 -32.96
C ASP A 412 14.09 -30.04 -32.34
N PRO A 413 13.39 -31.16 -32.59
CA PRO A 413 12.12 -31.46 -31.92
C PRO A 413 12.20 -31.54 -30.38
N HIS A 414 13.34 -31.89 -29.78
CA HIS A 414 13.41 -32.26 -28.35
C HIS A 414 14.84 -32.14 -27.76
N LEU A 415 14.98 -32.44 -26.46
CA LEU A 415 16.25 -32.35 -25.71
C LEU A 415 17.25 -33.50 -25.87
N ALA A 416 16.98 -34.51 -26.73
CA ALA A 416 17.77 -35.76 -26.72
C ALA A 416 19.28 -35.54 -26.88
N GLU A 417 19.71 -34.63 -27.75
CA GLU A 417 21.13 -34.36 -27.99
C GLU A 417 21.83 -33.64 -26.82
N ALA A 418 21.09 -32.89 -26.00
CA ALA A 418 21.62 -32.12 -24.87
C ALA A 418 21.73 -32.94 -23.56
N LEU A 419 20.97 -34.05 -23.45
CA LEU A 419 20.95 -34.89 -22.24
C LEU A 419 22.32 -35.50 -21.86
N PRO A 420 23.17 -35.94 -22.81
CA PRO A 420 24.53 -36.40 -22.47
C PRO A 420 25.39 -35.31 -21.84
N SER A 421 25.32 -34.08 -22.35
CA SER A 421 26.03 -32.93 -21.79
C SER A 421 25.51 -32.58 -20.39
N PHE A 422 24.21 -32.70 -20.17
CA PHE A 422 23.58 -32.53 -18.85
C PHE A 422 23.98 -33.61 -17.85
N ALA A 423 24.05 -34.87 -18.30
CA ALA A 423 24.57 -35.95 -17.48
C ALA A 423 26.03 -35.69 -17.05
N SER A 424 26.87 -35.22 -17.99
CA SER A 424 28.26 -34.85 -17.68
C SER A 424 28.34 -33.70 -16.67
N GLN A 425 27.46 -32.70 -16.74
CA GLN A 425 27.41 -31.59 -15.78
C GLN A 425 27.02 -32.07 -14.37
N ILE A 426 26.08 -33.02 -14.28
CA ILE A 426 25.67 -33.63 -13.00
C ILE A 426 26.81 -34.48 -12.41
N GLU A 427 27.48 -35.30 -13.23
CA GLU A 427 28.58 -36.16 -12.78
C GLU A 427 29.82 -35.38 -12.31
N GLN A 428 30.00 -34.15 -12.79
CA GLN A 428 31.12 -33.27 -12.41
C GLN A 428 30.85 -32.46 -11.13
N ALA A 429 29.64 -32.50 -10.56
CA ALA A 429 29.32 -31.77 -9.34
C ALA A 429 29.87 -32.49 -8.10
N GLU A 430 30.55 -31.76 -7.22
CA GLU A 430 31.06 -32.28 -5.93
C GLU A 430 29.96 -32.42 -4.85
N GLU A 431 28.82 -31.72 -5.04
CA GLU A 431 27.66 -31.71 -4.15
C GLU A 431 26.60 -32.74 -4.56
N ALA A 432 25.66 -33.05 -3.66
CA ALA A 432 24.50 -33.89 -3.99
C ALA A 432 23.55 -33.14 -4.95
N VAL A 433 23.34 -33.67 -6.15
CA VAL A 433 22.56 -33.01 -7.20
C VAL A 433 21.12 -33.55 -7.30
N GLU A 434 20.15 -32.65 -7.16
CA GLU A 434 18.77 -32.85 -7.59
C GLU A 434 18.62 -32.41 -9.05
N ALA A 435 18.61 -33.35 -9.98
CA ALA A 435 18.46 -33.08 -11.41
C ALA A 435 16.98 -32.94 -11.77
N MET A 436 16.67 -31.97 -12.62
CA MET A 436 15.31 -31.64 -13.06
C MET A 436 15.29 -31.41 -14.57
N VAL A 437 14.29 -31.95 -15.26
CA VAL A 437 14.09 -31.69 -16.69
C VAL A 437 12.67 -31.24 -16.94
N VAL A 438 12.49 -30.10 -17.61
CA VAL A 438 11.20 -29.54 -18.01
C VAL A 438 11.07 -29.66 -19.52
N MET A 439 10.04 -30.36 -20.00
CA MET A 439 9.80 -30.59 -21.43
C MET A 439 8.31 -30.73 -21.75
N THR A 440 7.95 -30.84 -23.02
CA THR A 440 6.57 -31.17 -23.39
C THR A 440 6.26 -32.65 -23.17
N ALA A 441 5.00 -33.00 -22.97
CA ALA A 441 4.56 -34.39 -22.86
C ALA A 441 4.85 -35.18 -24.15
N GLU A 442 4.77 -34.51 -25.30
CA GLU A 442 5.14 -35.05 -26.60
C GLU A 442 6.65 -35.36 -26.67
N ALA A 443 7.52 -34.42 -26.23
CA ALA A 443 8.97 -34.62 -26.24
C ALA A 443 9.38 -35.75 -25.28
N TYR A 444 8.69 -35.88 -24.14
CA TYR A 444 8.93 -36.97 -23.19
C TYR A 444 8.58 -38.35 -23.75
N ALA A 445 7.61 -38.43 -24.67
CA ALA A 445 7.18 -39.69 -25.28
C ALA A 445 8.16 -40.23 -26.33
N GLU A 446 9.15 -39.44 -26.73
CA GLU A 446 10.09 -39.78 -27.79
C GLU A 446 11.12 -40.83 -27.32
N PRO A 447 11.29 -41.96 -28.04
CA PRO A 447 12.18 -43.04 -27.62
C PRO A 447 13.61 -42.59 -27.34
N ALA A 448 14.14 -41.66 -28.15
CA ALA A 448 15.50 -41.13 -27.99
C ALA A 448 15.67 -40.40 -26.64
N VAL A 449 14.69 -39.58 -26.25
CA VAL A 449 14.69 -38.86 -24.96
C VAL A 449 14.57 -39.85 -23.80
N ILE A 450 13.68 -40.84 -23.91
CA ILE A 450 13.50 -41.86 -22.87
C ILE A 450 14.79 -42.66 -22.66
N ASP A 451 15.48 -43.03 -23.73
CA ASP A 451 16.73 -43.81 -23.67
C ASP A 451 17.87 -43.02 -23.03
N GLU A 452 18.04 -41.74 -23.36
CA GLU A 452 19.05 -40.90 -22.71
C GLU A 452 18.71 -40.61 -21.24
N LEU A 453 17.43 -40.40 -20.90
CA LEU A 453 16.98 -40.30 -19.50
C LEU A 453 17.16 -41.61 -18.70
N ARG A 454 17.27 -42.79 -19.34
CA ARG A 454 17.64 -44.05 -18.66
C ARG A 454 19.13 -44.09 -18.32
N ARG A 455 19.97 -43.40 -19.10
CA ARG A 455 21.43 -43.39 -18.94
C ARG A 455 21.89 -42.35 -17.93
N LEU A 456 21.11 -41.29 -17.74
CA LEU A 456 21.37 -40.23 -16.78
C LEU A 456 21.34 -40.75 -15.34
N LYS A 457 22.48 -40.63 -14.64
CA LYS A 457 22.64 -41.01 -13.23
C LYS A 457 22.68 -39.76 -12.36
N ALA A 458 21.64 -39.57 -11.55
CA ALA A 458 21.56 -38.49 -10.55
C ALA A 458 21.04 -39.06 -9.23
N ASP A 459 21.32 -38.40 -8.11
CA ASP A 459 20.80 -38.80 -6.79
C ASP A 459 19.26 -38.82 -6.79
N ARG A 460 18.67 -37.81 -7.43
CA ARG A 460 17.25 -37.77 -7.79
C ARG A 460 17.07 -37.08 -9.14
N LEU A 461 16.27 -37.70 -10.00
CA LEU A 461 15.87 -37.13 -11.29
C LEU A 461 14.37 -36.84 -11.28
N TYR A 462 14.01 -35.57 -11.39
CA TYR A 462 12.63 -35.13 -11.54
C TYR A 462 12.34 -34.74 -12.99
N ILE A 463 11.17 -35.15 -13.48
CA ILE A 463 10.72 -34.86 -14.83
C ILE A 463 9.40 -34.11 -14.74
N ALA A 464 9.39 -32.90 -15.31
CA ALA A 464 8.23 -32.04 -15.37
C ALA A 464 7.76 -31.95 -16.84
N THR A 465 6.59 -32.51 -17.13
CA THR A 465 5.99 -32.45 -18.46
C THR A 465 4.81 -31.49 -18.48
N VAL A 466 4.72 -30.70 -19.55
CA VAL A 466 3.59 -29.81 -19.85
C VAL A 466 2.97 -30.17 -21.21
N ASP A 467 1.67 -29.94 -21.37
CA ASP A 467 1.01 -30.08 -22.68
C ASP A 467 0.19 -28.84 -23.06
N ARG A 468 -0.34 -28.86 -24.29
CA ARG A 468 -1.16 -27.78 -24.84
C ARG A 468 -2.56 -27.67 -24.22
N GLN A 469 -3.01 -28.72 -23.54
CA GLN A 469 -4.30 -28.79 -22.87
C GLN A 469 -4.23 -28.20 -21.45
N GLY A 470 -3.02 -27.93 -20.94
CA GLY A 470 -2.81 -27.41 -19.59
C GLY A 470 -2.54 -28.47 -18.55
N THR A 471 -2.29 -29.72 -18.95
CA THR A 471 -1.87 -30.76 -18.02
C THR A 471 -0.40 -30.55 -17.66
N PHE A 472 -0.14 -30.39 -16.36
CA PHE A 472 1.19 -30.45 -15.76
C PHE A 472 1.34 -31.78 -15.05
N ARG A 473 2.48 -32.45 -15.23
CA ARG A 473 2.85 -33.65 -14.46
C ARG A 473 4.29 -33.54 -14.00
N LEU A 474 4.51 -33.81 -12.72
CA LEU A 474 5.83 -33.92 -12.10
C LEU A 474 6.03 -35.34 -11.60
N SER A 475 7.08 -36.00 -12.05
CA SER A 475 7.45 -37.34 -11.63
C SER A 475 8.88 -37.40 -11.11
N GLU A 476 9.14 -38.36 -10.25
CA GLU A 476 10.47 -38.73 -9.77
C GLU A 476 10.84 -40.06 -10.42
N ARG A 477 11.98 -40.09 -11.11
CA ARG A 477 12.52 -41.31 -11.72
C ARG A 477 13.48 -41.98 -10.75
N ARG A 478 13.32 -43.30 -10.59
CA ARG A 478 14.12 -44.17 -9.74
C ARG A 478 14.63 -45.35 -10.56
N ASP A 479 15.66 -46.04 -10.09
CA ASP A 479 16.22 -47.23 -10.75
C ASP A 479 15.17 -48.32 -11.07
N ARG A 480 14.10 -48.39 -10.28
CA ARG A 480 13.02 -49.39 -10.41
C ARG A 480 11.78 -48.90 -11.17
N GLY A 481 11.77 -47.66 -11.66
CA GLY A 481 10.65 -47.07 -12.40
C GLY A 481 10.37 -45.61 -12.05
N GLU A 482 9.29 -45.08 -12.61
CA GLU A 482 8.88 -43.69 -12.46
C GLU A 482 7.70 -43.57 -11.48
N LYS A 483 7.78 -42.62 -10.54
CA LYS A 483 6.73 -42.31 -9.59
C LYS A 483 6.19 -40.91 -9.86
N ILE A 484 4.91 -40.82 -10.22
CA ILE A 484 4.24 -39.51 -10.33
C ILE A 484 4.12 -38.90 -8.93
N LEU A 485 4.67 -37.70 -8.75
CA LEU A 485 4.59 -36.94 -7.51
C LEU A 485 3.37 -36.03 -7.50
N ARG A 486 3.13 -35.35 -8.62
CA ARG A 486 2.05 -34.38 -8.80
C ARG A 486 1.52 -34.42 -10.23
N GLN A 487 0.23 -34.12 -10.36
CA GLN A 487 -0.42 -33.85 -11.63
C GLN A 487 -1.48 -32.77 -11.39
N ALA A 488 -1.56 -31.81 -12.30
CA ALA A 488 -2.52 -30.71 -12.24
C ALA A 488 -3.08 -30.40 -13.63
N GLN A 489 -4.32 -29.91 -13.68
CA GLN A 489 -4.92 -29.37 -14.89
C GLN A 489 -5.06 -27.85 -14.71
N LEU A 490 -4.36 -27.08 -15.54
CA LEU A 490 -4.32 -25.63 -15.48
C LEU A 490 -5.09 -25.05 -16.67
N GLN A 491 -5.88 -23.99 -16.43
CA GLN A 491 -6.62 -23.31 -17.48
C GLN A 491 -5.70 -22.36 -18.23
N LEU A 492 -5.18 -22.79 -19.38
CA LEU A 492 -4.23 -21.99 -20.16
C LEU A 492 -4.89 -20.80 -20.89
N ASP A 493 -6.22 -20.75 -21.03
CA ASP A 493 -6.95 -19.64 -21.64
C ASP A 493 -6.71 -18.30 -20.91
N GLN A 494 -6.38 -18.37 -19.60
CA GLN A 494 -6.06 -17.22 -18.76
C GLN A 494 -4.66 -16.62 -19.03
N LEU A 495 -3.80 -17.31 -19.80
CA LEU A 495 -2.48 -16.80 -20.22
C LEU A 495 -2.59 -15.74 -21.33
N VAL A 496 -3.67 -15.80 -22.13
CA VAL A 496 -3.90 -14.93 -23.29
C VAL A 496 -4.97 -13.88 -22.98
N THR A 497 -5.87 -14.16 -22.04
CA THR A 497 -6.88 -13.19 -21.61
C THR A 497 -6.39 -12.38 -20.42
N ASN A 498 -6.10 -11.10 -20.67
CA ASN A 498 -6.30 -10.06 -19.67
C ASN A 498 -7.71 -10.31 -19.09
N PRO A 499 -7.89 -10.55 -17.77
CA PRO A 499 -9.22 -10.78 -17.24
C PRO A 499 -10.04 -9.57 -17.64
N SER A 500 -10.95 -9.80 -18.57
CA SER A 500 -11.73 -8.74 -19.17
C SER A 500 -12.43 -8.05 -18.01
N SER A 501 -12.02 -6.80 -17.75
CA SER A 501 -12.80 -5.89 -16.93
C SER A 501 -14.25 -6.10 -17.34
N LEU A 502 -15.14 -6.45 -16.41
CA LEU A 502 -16.57 -6.62 -16.67
C LEU A 502 -17.10 -5.34 -17.32
N ARG A 503 -16.99 -5.25 -18.64
CA ARG A 503 -17.55 -4.20 -19.48
C ARG A 503 -18.88 -4.74 -19.94
N VAL A 504 -19.86 -4.65 -19.05
CA VAL A 504 -21.25 -4.58 -19.49
C VAL A 504 -21.32 -3.32 -20.37
N SER A 505 -21.38 -3.55 -21.68
CA SER A 505 -21.65 -2.50 -22.67
C SER A 505 -23.06 -1.98 -22.40
N ARG A 506 -23.15 -0.86 -21.67
CA ARG A 506 -24.41 -0.12 -21.54
C ARG A 506 -24.61 0.63 -22.86
N SER A 507 -25.80 0.53 -23.46
CA SER A 507 -26.23 1.51 -24.45
C SER A 507 -26.46 2.82 -23.69
N LEU A 508 -25.55 3.78 -23.83
CA LEU A 508 -25.58 5.09 -23.15
C LEU A 508 -26.10 6.21 -24.06
N ASP A 509 -26.47 5.89 -25.29
CA ASP A 509 -26.73 6.89 -26.34
C ASP A 509 -28.02 7.69 -26.10
N SER A 510 -28.97 7.13 -25.35
CA SER A 510 -30.23 7.79 -24.95
C SER A 510 -30.14 8.54 -23.61
N LEU A 511 -29.00 8.50 -22.93
CA LEU A 511 -28.78 9.16 -21.63
C LEU A 511 -28.05 10.50 -21.79
N PRO A 512 -28.22 11.42 -20.81
CA PRO A 512 -27.47 12.68 -20.78
C PRO A 512 -25.96 12.47 -21.01
N ALA A 513 -25.33 13.33 -21.78
CA ALA A 513 -23.94 13.22 -22.23
C ALA A 513 -22.95 13.02 -21.07
N ILE A 514 -23.23 13.59 -19.90
CA ILE A 514 -22.39 13.47 -18.70
C ILE A 514 -22.16 12.00 -18.25
N PHE A 515 -23.09 11.08 -18.55
CA PHE A 515 -22.93 9.66 -18.20
C PHE A 515 -21.86 8.94 -19.02
N ARG A 516 -21.42 9.54 -20.13
CA ARG A 516 -20.38 9.00 -21.02
C ARG A 516 -18.98 9.47 -20.61
N CYS A 517 -18.89 10.46 -19.73
CA CYS A 517 -17.63 11.03 -19.27
C CYS A 517 -16.89 10.10 -18.30
N LYS A 518 -15.62 9.83 -18.59
CA LYS A 518 -14.70 9.12 -17.70
C LYS A 518 -13.35 9.84 -17.67
N PRO A 519 -12.86 10.33 -16.51
CA PRO A 519 -13.51 10.29 -15.20
C PRO A 519 -14.80 11.11 -15.14
N PHE A 520 -15.65 10.84 -14.13
CA PHE A 520 -16.89 11.60 -13.94
C PHE A 520 -16.57 13.06 -13.58
N PRO A 521 -17.15 14.07 -14.26
CA PRO A 521 -16.61 15.43 -14.25
C PRO A 521 -16.97 16.26 -13.01
N LEU A 522 -17.89 15.78 -12.16
CA LEU A 522 -18.36 16.51 -10.96
C LEU A 522 -18.14 15.68 -9.68
N ARG A 523 -17.82 16.35 -8.57
CA ARG A 523 -17.64 15.74 -7.24
C ARG A 523 -18.95 15.77 -6.46
N LEU A 524 -19.71 14.68 -6.50
CA LEU A 524 -21.05 14.62 -5.91
C LEU A 524 -21.00 14.10 -4.47
N PRO A 525 -21.33 14.92 -3.46
CA PRO A 525 -21.34 14.47 -2.07
C PRO A 525 -22.46 13.47 -1.79
N CYS A 526 -22.14 12.53 -0.91
CA CYS A 526 -23.11 11.63 -0.30
C CYS A 526 -22.99 11.71 1.22
N ALA A 527 -24.06 11.31 1.92
CA ALA A 527 -23.92 11.02 3.33
C ALA A 527 -22.93 9.87 3.52
N VAL A 528 -22.03 9.99 4.49
CA VAL A 528 -21.02 8.98 4.81
C VAL A 528 -21.66 7.94 5.72
N ASP A 529 -21.64 6.68 5.29
CA ASP A 529 -22.09 5.54 6.09
C ASP A 529 -20.89 4.87 6.77
N GLY A 530 -20.88 4.84 8.11
CA GLY A 530 -19.78 4.28 8.89
C GLY A 530 -19.58 2.78 8.72
N ASN A 531 -20.58 2.05 8.22
CA ASN A 531 -20.44 0.62 7.93
C ASN A 531 -19.85 0.36 6.54
N ASN A 532 -19.86 1.36 5.66
CA ASN A 532 -19.42 1.26 4.27
C ASN A 532 -18.32 2.27 3.94
N SER A 533 -17.64 2.79 4.96
CA SER A 533 -16.56 3.76 4.81
C SER A 533 -15.37 3.39 5.69
N TRP A 534 -14.17 3.57 5.17
CA TRP A 534 -12.91 3.29 5.87
C TRP A 534 -11.86 4.31 5.46
N SER A 535 -10.88 4.52 6.34
CA SER A 535 -9.75 5.41 6.06
C SER A 535 -8.64 4.63 5.37
N VAL A 536 -8.02 5.24 4.36
CA VAL A 536 -6.81 4.76 3.71
C VAL A 536 -5.70 5.76 4.01
N ARG A 537 -4.66 5.32 4.72
CA ARG A 537 -3.52 6.17 5.10
C ARG A 537 -2.94 6.88 3.87
N ASN A 538 -2.70 8.19 3.98
CA ASN A 538 -2.18 9.08 2.92
C ASN A 538 -3.07 9.27 1.67
N TRP A 539 -4.14 8.49 1.52
CA TRP A 539 -5.04 8.54 0.34
C TRP A 539 -6.46 9.03 0.66
N GLY A 540 -6.74 9.35 1.92
CA GLY A 540 -8.01 9.90 2.37
C GLY A 540 -8.98 8.84 2.90
N ALA A 541 -10.27 9.01 2.67
CA ALA A 541 -11.30 8.04 3.06
C ALA A 541 -12.07 7.51 1.86
N LEU A 542 -12.29 6.21 1.83
CA LEU A 542 -13.16 5.56 0.86
C LEU A 542 -14.54 5.36 1.45
N SER A 543 -15.56 5.55 0.62
CA SER A 543 -16.96 5.28 1.01
C SER A 543 -17.73 4.69 -0.15
N VAL A 544 -18.54 3.66 0.13
CA VAL A 544 -19.47 3.08 -0.85
C VAL A 544 -20.88 3.59 -0.58
N THR A 545 -21.54 4.06 -1.62
CA THR A 545 -22.92 4.53 -1.55
C THR A 545 -23.92 3.39 -1.82
N GLY A 546 -25.16 3.56 -1.36
CA GLY A 546 -26.24 2.59 -1.61
C GLY A 546 -26.62 2.43 -3.10
N ASP A 547 -26.28 3.41 -3.95
CA ASP A 547 -26.43 3.34 -5.42
C ASP A 547 -25.20 2.71 -6.12
N GLY A 548 -24.21 2.22 -5.35
CA GLY A 548 -23.08 1.45 -5.87
C GLY A 548 -21.92 2.30 -6.40
N ARG A 549 -21.76 3.53 -5.93
CA ARG A 549 -20.57 4.34 -6.23
C ARG A 549 -19.50 4.11 -5.18
N LEU A 550 -18.26 3.94 -5.63
CA LEU A 550 -17.07 4.02 -4.79
C LEU A 550 -16.51 5.43 -4.88
N LEU A 551 -16.42 6.08 -3.73
CA LEU A 551 -16.09 7.49 -3.60
C LEU A 551 -14.83 7.66 -2.74
N GLN A 552 -13.95 8.59 -3.14
CA GLN A 552 -12.76 8.97 -2.40
C GLN A 552 -12.89 10.40 -1.87
N TRP A 553 -12.72 10.57 -0.56
CA TRP A 553 -12.69 11.84 0.15
C TRP A 553 -11.25 12.20 0.50
N THR A 554 -10.77 13.35 0.03
CA THR A 554 -9.38 13.80 0.26
C THR A 554 -9.29 15.00 1.20
N ASN A 555 -10.25 15.93 1.16
CA ASN A 555 -10.29 17.10 2.02
C ASN A 555 -11.72 17.66 2.18
N ARG A 556 -11.96 18.49 3.21
CA ARG A 556 -13.30 19.03 3.53
C ARG A 556 -13.79 20.11 2.57
N SER A 557 -12.88 20.76 1.86
CA SER A 557 -13.19 21.84 0.92
C SER A 557 -13.75 21.31 -0.41
N ARG A 558 -13.62 20.00 -0.66
CA ARG A 558 -14.06 19.31 -1.88
C ARG A 558 -15.04 18.18 -1.53
N GLY A 559 -15.95 17.92 -2.46
CA GLY A 559 -16.74 16.71 -2.50
C GLY A 559 -15.87 15.51 -2.87
N PRO A 560 -16.42 14.30 -2.84
CA PRO A 560 -15.66 13.11 -3.14
C PRO A 560 -15.43 12.93 -4.64
N ARG A 561 -14.26 12.39 -5.01
CA ARG A 561 -13.98 11.89 -6.35
C ARG A 561 -14.70 10.55 -6.54
N GLN A 562 -15.40 10.37 -7.65
CA GLN A 562 -16.00 9.08 -8.00
C GLN A 562 -14.96 8.21 -8.70
N LEU A 563 -14.61 7.06 -8.10
CA LEU A 563 -13.70 6.07 -8.68
C LEU A 563 -14.47 5.11 -9.60
N THR A 564 -15.63 4.63 -9.17
CA THR A 564 -16.51 3.77 -9.98
C THR A 564 -17.98 3.92 -9.57
N ASP A 565 -18.90 3.51 -10.44
CA ASP A 565 -20.36 3.42 -10.20
C ASP A 565 -20.89 1.97 -10.26
N ARG A 566 -19.99 0.98 -10.20
CA ARG A 566 -20.27 -0.43 -10.55
C ARG A 566 -20.36 -1.42 -9.37
N LEU A 567 -19.92 -1.04 -8.17
CA LEU A 567 -20.53 -1.35 -6.87
C LEU A 567 -21.74 -2.30 -6.69
N PRO A 568 -21.70 -3.65 -6.69
CA PRO A 568 -22.90 -4.48 -6.44
C PRO A 568 -23.65 -4.06 -5.16
N LYS A 569 -24.93 -4.42 -4.99
CA LYS A 569 -25.61 -4.20 -3.70
C LYS A 569 -24.90 -5.02 -2.61
N GLY A 570 -24.75 -4.46 -1.42
CA GLY A 570 -24.03 -5.15 -0.35
C GLY A 570 -23.65 -4.25 0.80
N LYS A 571 -22.72 -4.76 1.61
CA LYS A 571 -21.98 -4.01 2.62
C LYS A 571 -20.50 -4.28 2.50
N LEU A 572 -19.70 -3.42 3.11
CA LEU A 572 -18.29 -3.68 3.37
C LEU A 572 -18.18 -4.78 4.42
N TRP A 573 -17.45 -5.83 4.08
CA TRP A 573 -17.20 -6.97 4.96
C TRP A 573 -15.83 -6.90 5.63
N TRP A 574 -14.84 -6.40 4.89
CA TRP A 574 -13.45 -6.32 5.33
C TRP A 574 -12.69 -5.32 4.46
N SER A 575 -11.63 -4.73 5.00
CA SER A 575 -10.70 -3.86 4.27
C SER A 575 -9.29 -4.05 4.82
N SER A 576 -8.27 -3.94 3.97
CA SER A 576 -6.89 -4.22 4.34
C SER A 576 -6.32 -3.15 5.29
N PRO A 577 -5.56 -3.55 6.33
CA PRO A 577 -4.75 -2.62 7.14
C PRO A 577 -3.56 -2.06 6.34
N ASP A 578 -3.00 -2.87 5.44
CA ASP A 578 -1.79 -2.56 4.70
C ASP A 578 -2.09 -1.84 3.40
N ILE A 579 -1.36 -0.76 3.19
CA ILE A 579 -1.45 0.07 1.99
C ILE A 579 -0.02 0.24 1.49
N SER A 580 0.17 -0.12 0.23
CA SER A 580 1.42 0.19 -0.48
C SER A 580 1.56 1.71 -0.63
N LEU A 581 2.78 2.23 -0.59
CA LEU A 581 3.04 3.66 -0.87
C LEU A 581 2.52 4.08 -2.26
N SER A 582 2.30 3.12 -3.18
CA SER A 582 1.71 3.34 -4.50
C SER A 582 0.18 3.57 -4.50
N GLY A 583 -0.50 3.42 -3.37
CA GLY A 583 -1.95 3.64 -3.28
C GLY A 583 -2.81 2.46 -3.72
N ARG A 584 -2.25 1.25 -3.75
CA ARG A 584 -3.04 0.02 -3.90
C ARG A 584 -3.59 -0.43 -2.55
N THR A 585 -4.89 -0.73 -2.51
CA THR A 585 -5.61 -1.23 -1.32
C THR A 585 -6.61 -2.33 -1.69
N HIS A 586 -7.00 -3.13 -0.70
CA HIS A 586 -7.89 -4.26 -0.89
C HIS A 586 -9.08 -4.20 0.05
N PHE A 587 -10.25 -4.66 -0.41
CA PHE A 587 -11.46 -4.73 0.41
C PHE A 587 -12.44 -5.79 -0.11
N ILE A 588 -13.35 -6.23 0.75
CA ILE A 588 -14.42 -7.17 0.39
C ILE A 588 -15.75 -6.47 0.49
N TYR A 589 -16.50 -6.46 -0.61
CA TYR A 589 -17.81 -5.83 -0.69
C TYR A 589 -18.81 -6.70 -1.43
N GLY A 590 -20.03 -6.78 -0.92
CA GLY A 590 -21.09 -7.55 -1.57
C GLY A 590 -22.16 -8.01 -0.59
N THR A 591 -23.01 -8.93 -1.04
CA THR A 591 -23.98 -9.60 -0.16
C THR A 591 -23.32 -10.78 0.54
N SER A 592 -23.97 -11.34 1.57
CA SER A 592 -23.47 -12.56 2.21
C SER A 592 -23.40 -13.76 1.26
N GLN A 593 -24.19 -13.74 0.18
CA GLN A 593 -24.26 -14.80 -0.83
C GLN A 593 -23.30 -14.61 -2.00
N LYS A 594 -22.93 -13.36 -2.30
CA LYS A 594 -22.05 -12.98 -3.41
C LYS A 594 -21.04 -11.94 -2.95
N PRO A 595 -20.12 -12.29 -2.04
CA PRO A 595 -19.03 -11.42 -1.64
C PRO A 595 -17.98 -11.37 -2.77
N ILE A 596 -17.41 -10.19 -3.01
CA ILE A 596 -16.38 -9.97 -4.01
C ILE A 596 -15.19 -9.32 -3.32
N TYR A 597 -14.01 -9.90 -3.54
CA TYR A 597 -12.74 -9.31 -3.15
C TYR A 597 -12.30 -8.31 -4.22
N TYR A 598 -11.96 -7.10 -3.81
CA TYR A 598 -11.54 -6.02 -4.70
C TYR A 598 -10.11 -5.61 -4.44
N GLU A 599 -9.38 -5.40 -5.52
CA GLU A 599 -8.10 -4.71 -5.56
C GLU A 599 -8.30 -3.36 -6.25
N LEU A 600 -7.89 -2.29 -5.57
CA LEU A 600 -8.08 -0.91 -6.02
C LEU A 600 -6.73 -0.19 -6.09
N ASP A 601 -6.40 0.32 -7.27
CA ASP A 601 -5.42 1.37 -7.48
C ASP A 601 -6.14 2.72 -7.35
N ILE A 602 -5.91 3.43 -6.25
CA ILE A 602 -6.57 4.71 -5.96
C ILE A 602 -6.16 5.82 -6.94
N PRO A 603 -4.87 6.07 -7.24
CA PRO A 603 -4.49 7.15 -8.14
C PRO A 603 -5.15 7.02 -9.53
N HIS A 604 -5.09 5.83 -10.13
CA HIS A 604 -5.66 5.58 -11.46
C HIS A 604 -7.17 5.34 -11.43
N GLY A 605 -7.71 4.92 -10.27
CA GLY A 605 -9.12 4.54 -10.13
C GLY A 605 -9.43 3.16 -10.74
N ASP A 606 -8.39 2.35 -10.95
CA ASP A 606 -8.52 1.00 -11.51
C ASP A 606 -8.96 0.03 -10.42
N LEU A 607 -10.06 -0.65 -10.67
CA LEU A 607 -10.70 -1.57 -9.72
C LEU A 607 -10.86 -2.94 -10.36
N GLN A 608 -10.22 -3.94 -9.78
CA GLN A 608 -10.37 -5.35 -10.14
C GLN A 608 -11.16 -6.07 -9.06
N GLY A 609 -12.00 -7.03 -9.46
CA GLY A 609 -12.88 -7.76 -8.56
C GLY A 609 -12.87 -9.26 -8.83
N ILE A 610 -12.72 -10.05 -7.78
CA ILE A 610 -12.67 -11.51 -7.79
C ILE A 610 -13.83 -12.03 -6.95
N ALA A 611 -14.73 -12.79 -7.59
CA ALA A 611 -15.89 -13.35 -6.91
C ALA A 611 -15.46 -14.47 -5.96
N LEU A 612 -15.79 -14.35 -4.67
CA LEU A 612 -15.43 -15.36 -3.69
C LEU A 612 -16.49 -16.47 -3.71
N GLN A 613 -16.04 -17.71 -3.85
CA GLN A 613 -16.90 -18.90 -3.86
C GLN A 613 -17.27 -19.33 -2.43
N CYS A 614 -17.93 -18.42 -1.71
CA CYS A 614 -18.52 -18.68 -0.41
C CYS A 614 -19.88 -18.00 -0.29
N SER A 615 -20.85 -18.70 0.30
CA SER A 615 -22.16 -18.15 0.69
C SER A 615 -22.20 -17.79 2.19
N ASP A 616 -23.33 -17.30 2.70
CA ASP A 616 -23.70 -17.19 4.13
C ASP A 616 -22.62 -16.79 5.14
N SER A 617 -21.64 -15.98 4.72
CA SER A 617 -20.49 -15.66 5.55
C SER A 617 -20.90 -14.70 6.66
N SER A 618 -20.46 -14.98 7.89
CA SER A 618 -20.63 -14.09 9.04
C SER A 618 -19.59 -12.98 9.04
N GLY A 619 -18.39 -13.25 8.50
CA GLY A 619 -17.35 -12.24 8.29
C GLY A 619 -16.14 -12.79 7.54
N PHE A 620 -15.17 -11.89 7.34
CA PHE A 620 -13.93 -12.19 6.64
C PHE A 620 -12.75 -11.63 7.42
N THR A 621 -11.61 -12.30 7.31
CA THR A 621 -10.34 -11.84 7.87
C THR A 621 -9.19 -12.36 7.02
N MET A 622 -8.06 -11.67 7.02
CA MET A 622 -6.86 -12.09 6.29
C MET A 622 -5.69 -12.21 7.26
N HIS A 623 -4.95 -13.30 7.17
CA HIS A 623 -3.77 -13.54 8.00
C HIS A 623 -2.74 -14.34 7.20
N ASN A 624 -1.47 -13.94 7.28
CA ASN A 624 -0.35 -14.52 6.53
C ASN A 624 -0.64 -14.70 5.02
N GLY A 625 -1.27 -13.69 4.41
CA GLY A 625 -1.59 -13.70 2.97
C GLY A 625 -2.76 -14.63 2.57
N VAL A 626 -3.44 -15.27 3.52
CA VAL A 626 -4.60 -16.12 3.26
C VAL A 626 -5.88 -15.45 3.73
N LEU A 627 -6.88 -15.42 2.85
CA LEU A 627 -8.20 -14.89 3.15
C LEU A 627 -9.08 -15.99 3.76
N PHE A 628 -9.74 -15.70 4.88
CA PHE A 628 -10.65 -16.61 5.56
C PHE A 628 -12.08 -16.07 5.55
N SER A 629 -13.00 -16.94 5.15
CA SER A 629 -14.45 -16.76 5.31
C SER A 629 -14.91 -17.49 6.58
N ILE A 630 -15.56 -16.77 7.48
CA ILE A 630 -15.97 -17.27 8.80
C ILE A 630 -17.49 -17.44 8.85
N ARG A 631 -17.95 -18.60 9.32
CA ARG A 631 -19.36 -18.90 9.63
C ARG A 631 -19.49 -19.49 11.03
N SER A 632 -20.72 -19.63 11.51
CA SER A 632 -21.01 -20.10 12.87
C SER A 632 -20.36 -21.44 13.26
N HIS A 633 -20.22 -22.37 12.30
CA HIS A 633 -19.75 -23.74 12.58
C HIS A 633 -18.60 -24.19 11.67
N TYR A 634 -18.09 -23.31 10.82
CA TYR A 634 -16.94 -23.64 9.98
C TYR A 634 -16.23 -22.40 9.45
N ILE A 635 -14.94 -22.56 9.15
CA ILE A 635 -14.06 -21.56 8.54
C ILE A 635 -13.58 -22.12 7.21
N THR A 636 -13.49 -21.26 6.19
CA THR A 636 -12.96 -21.63 4.87
C THR A 636 -11.84 -20.68 4.48
N GLY A 637 -10.67 -21.23 4.17
CA GLY A 637 -9.60 -20.49 3.50
C GLY A 637 -9.93 -20.32 2.02
N LEU A 638 -9.65 -19.14 1.47
CA LEU A 638 -9.97 -18.76 0.10
C LEU A 638 -8.70 -18.32 -0.62
N ASN A 639 -8.53 -18.77 -1.87
CA ASN A 639 -7.49 -18.26 -2.76
C ASN A 639 -7.90 -16.87 -3.26
N VAL A 640 -7.10 -15.84 -2.98
CA VAL A 640 -7.42 -14.47 -3.39
C VAL A 640 -7.38 -14.24 -4.90
N ALA A 641 -6.63 -15.05 -5.66
CA ALA A 641 -6.50 -14.92 -7.11
C ALA A 641 -7.66 -15.57 -7.88
N THR A 642 -8.21 -16.69 -7.38
CA THR A 642 -9.30 -17.42 -8.04
C THR A 642 -10.65 -17.29 -7.33
N GLY A 643 -10.66 -16.92 -6.05
CA GLY A 643 -11.84 -16.90 -5.19
C GLY A 643 -12.27 -18.28 -4.69
N GLU A 644 -11.54 -19.35 -5.02
CA GLU A 644 -11.91 -20.74 -4.69
C GLU A 644 -11.56 -21.12 -3.25
N PRO A 645 -12.35 -22.02 -2.62
CA PRO A 645 -12.03 -22.58 -1.31
C PRO A 645 -10.77 -23.47 -1.39
N THR A 646 -9.86 -23.29 -0.42
CA THR A 646 -8.60 -24.05 -0.33
C THR A 646 -8.55 -24.96 0.88
N HIS A 647 -9.05 -24.50 2.03
CA HIS A 647 -8.98 -25.21 3.31
C HIS A 647 -10.30 -25.06 4.05
N HIS A 648 -10.62 -26.04 4.90
CA HIS A 648 -11.81 -25.99 5.75
C HIS A 648 -11.47 -26.40 7.18
N LEU A 649 -12.09 -25.74 8.15
CA LEU A 649 -12.05 -26.12 9.55
C LEU A 649 -13.47 -26.12 10.11
N MET A 650 -13.91 -27.24 10.67
CA MET A 650 -15.18 -27.32 11.40
C MET A 650 -15.00 -26.77 12.81
N LEU A 651 -15.89 -25.88 13.22
CA LEU A 651 -15.90 -25.30 14.56
C LEU A 651 -16.91 -26.03 15.45
N PRO A 652 -16.50 -26.48 16.65
CA PRO A 652 -17.42 -26.93 17.69
C PRO A 652 -18.51 -25.88 18.00
N SER A 653 -19.70 -26.34 18.40
CA SER A 653 -20.85 -25.47 18.67
C SER A 653 -20.65 -24.49 19.85
N ASP A 654 -19.71 -24.79 20.75
CA ASP A 654 -19.33 -23.96 21.87
C ASP A 654 -18.31 -22.87 21.51
N ILE A 655 -17.72 -22.90 20.31
CA ILE A 655 -16.83 -21.83 19.82
C ILE A 655 -17.66 -20.79 19.07
N ARG A 656 -17.56 -19.53 19.49
CA ARG A 656 -18.22 -18.38 18.88
C ARG A 656 -17.20 -17.40 18.32
N TRP A 657 -17.39 -16.99 17.08
CA TRP A 657 -16.60 -15.91 16.48
C TRP A 657 -16.97 -14.55 17.07
N ILE A 658 -15.95 -13.74 17.37
CA ILE A 658 -16.12 -12.38 17.93
C ILE A 658 -15.77 -11.32 16.89
N GLY A 659 -14.64 -11.47 16.19
CA GLY A 659 -14.16 -10.52 15.19
C GLY A 659 -12.71 -10.81 14.80
N GLY A 660 -12.33 -10.46 13.56
CA GLY A 660 -10.99 -10.73 13.04
C GLY A 660 -10.62 -12.22 13.19
N LEU A 661 -9.44 -12.48 13.76
CA LEU A 661 -8.92 -13.83 14.04
C LEU A 661 -9.45 -14.44 15.34
N PHE A 662 -10.27 -13.73 16.12
CA PHE A 662 -10.55 -14.09 17.51
C PHE A 662 -11.92 -14.75 17.73
N PHE A 663 -11.90 -15.76 18.58
CA PHE A 663 -13.05 -16.57 18.97
C PHE A 663 -13.09 -16.70 20.49
N VAL A 664 -14.26 -17.06 21.02
CA VAL A 664 -14.44 -17.39 22.44
C VAL A 664 -15.07 -18.77 22.57
N ASN A 665 -14.54 -19.59 23.46
CA ASN A 665 -15.23 -20.79 23.91
C ASN A 665 -16.29 -20.39 24.95
N THR A 666 -17.55 -20.51 24.60
CA THR A 666 -18.71 -20.14 25.44
C THR A 666 -18.91 -21.03 26.67
N ARG A 667 -18.28 -22.21 26.74
CA ARG A 667 -18.34 -23.11 27.91
C ARG A 667 -17.27 -22.76 28.92
N THR A 668 -16.05 -22.46 28.47
CA THR A 668 -14.89 -22.19 29.34
C THR A 668 -14.59 -20.70 29.49
N ASN A 669 -15.22 -19.83 28.70
CA ASN A 669 -14.87 -18.42 28.51
C ASN A 669 -13.42 -18.18 28.06
N ALA A 670 -12.75 -19.21 27.52
CA ALA A 670 -11.40 -19.07 26.99
C ALA A 670 -11.40 -18.34 25.65
N TRP A 671 -10.49 -17.37 25.50
CA TRP A 671 -10.23 -16.72 24.23
C TRP A 671 -9.36 -17.61 23.35
N LEU A 672 -9.62 -17.59 22.05
CA LEU A 672 -8.91 -18.39 21.05
C LEU A 672 -8.59 -17.53 19.83
N ALA A 673 -7.52 -17.88 19.10
CA ALA A 673 -7.12 -17.25 17.84
C ALA A 673 -7.07 -18.27 16.69
N LEU A 674 -7.45 -17.85 15.50
CA LEU A 674 -7.25 -18.60 14.27
C LEU A 674 -5.76 -18.60 13.90
N SER A 675 -5.22 -19.79 13.68
CA SER A 675 -3.83 -20.02 13.27
C SER A 675 -3.81 -20.77 11.94
N PHE A 676 -2.83 -20.45 11.11
CA PHE A 676 -2.60 -21.11 9.83
C PHE A 676 -1.10 -21.28 9.59
N ASN A 677 -0.65 -22.53 9.55
CA ASN A 677 0.75 -22.91 9.38
C ASN A 677 1.16 -23.15 7.91
N GLY A 678 0.32 -22.74 6.96
CA GLY A 678 0.53 -23.02 5.52
C GLY A 678 -0.14 -24.30 5.02
N THR A 679 -0.54 -25.23 5.90
CA THR A 679 -1.11 -26.54 5.51
C THR A 679 -2.43 -26.88 6.21
N SER A 680 -2.62 -26.42 7.44
CA SER A 680 -3.81 -26.72 8.25
C SER A 680 -4.29 -25.49 9.00
N LEU A 681 -5.61 -25.40 9.15
CA LEU A 681 -6.28 -24.40 9.98
C LEU A 681 -6.51 -24.96 11.38
N SER A 682 -6.13 -24.20 12.40
CA SER A 682 -6.40 -24.50 13.81
C SER A 682 -6.96 -23.27 14.52
N VAL A 683 -7.66 -23.50 15.63
CA VAL A 683 -8.03 -22.44 16.57
C VAL A 683 -7.36 -22.75 17.90
N GLU A 684 -6.46 -21.87 18.32
CA GLU A 684 -5.54 -22.08 19.44
C GLU A 684 -5.89 -21.18 20.63
N PRO A 685 -5.73 -21.65 21.88
CA PRO A 685 -6.06 -20.87 23.05
C PRO A 685 -5.10 -19.68 23.26
N LEU A 686 -5.66 -18.57 23.74
CA LEU A 686 -4.95 -17.37 24.18
C LEU A 686 -4.95 -17.31 25.72
N PRO A 687 -3.98 -17.97 26.39
CA PRO A 687 -4.00 -18.11 27.85
C PRO A 687 -3.89 -16.77 28.59
N ALA A 688 -3.23 -15.77 28.00
CA ALA A 688 -3.04 -14.44 28.60
C ALA A 688 -4.33 -13.72 29.01
N PHE A 689 -5.42 -13.94 28.27
CA PHE A 689 -6.69 -13.23 28.49
C PHE A 689 -7.65 -13.96 29.44
N GLY A 690 -7.36 -15.22 29.79
CA GLY A 690 -8.15 -16.01 30.74
C GLY A 690 -7.89 -15.70 32.22
N VAL A 691 -6.82 -14.95 32.53
CA VAL A 691 -6.33 -14.70 33.90
C VAL A 691 -6.57 -13.25 34.37
N VAL A 692 -7.34 -12.46 33.61
CA VAL A 692 -7.59 -11.04 33.91
C VAL A 692 -8.74 -10.91 34.91
N ASN A 693 -8.53 -10.16 36.01
CA ASN A 693 -9.54 -9.93 37.07
C ASN A 693 -10.81 -9.21 36.58
N ASP A 694 -10.70 -8.42 35.51
CA ASP A 694 -11.82 -7.72 34.87
C ASP A 694 -12.11 -8.42 33.53
N PRO A 695 -13.35 -8.88 33.27
CA PRO A 695 -13.65 -9.67 32.07
C PRO A 695 -13.29 -8.92 30.79
N VAL A 696 -12.57 -9.62 29.91
CA VAL A 696 -12.26 -9.15 28.56
C VAL A 696 -13.54 -9.13 27.72
N VAL A 697 -13.81 -8.01 27.06
CA VAL A 697 -14.98 -7.80 26.20
C VAL A 697 -14.66 -8.07 24.74
N PHE A 698 -13.45 -7.70 24.30
CA PHE A 698 -13.05 -7.79 22.90
C PHE A 698 -11.54 -7.92 22.77
N VAL A 699 -11.09 -8.72 21.79
CA VAL A 699 -9.68 -8.94 21.43
C VAL A 699 -9.52 -8.63 19.93
N TRP A 700 -8.44 -7.95 19.55
CA TRP A 700 -8.14 -7.56 18.18
C TRP A 700 -6.64 -7.37 17.93
N GLU A 701 -6.27 -7.20 16.67
CA GLU A 701 -4.91 -6.82 16.25
C GLU A 701 -4.88 -5.36 15.84
N ALA A 702 -3.78 -4.66 16.16
CA ALA A 702 -3.58 -3.27 15.78
C ALA A 702 -2.19 -3.06 15.18
N LEU A 703 -2.13 -2.28 14.10
CA LEU A 703 -0.90 -2.05 13.36
C LEU A 703 0.19 -1.44 14.26
N GLY A 704 1.35 -2.09 14.27
CA GLY A 704 2.52 -1.76 15.07
C GLY A 704 2.35 -2.05 16.58
N PHE A 705 1.53 -3.04 16.90
CA PHE A 705 1.66 -3.86 18.08
C PHE A 705 1.97 -5.27 17.60
N ASP A 706 2.99 -5.91 18.18
CA ASP A 706 3.43 -7.24 17.77
C ASP A 706 2.49 -8.37 18.26
N GLU A 707 1.55 -8.03 19.15
CA GLU A 707 0.66 -8.97 19.80
C GLU A 707 -0.80 -8.50 19.82
N PRO A 708 -1.75 -9.44 19.98
CA PRO A 708 -3.16 -9.12 20.18
C PRO A 708 -3.39 -8.22 21.39
N LEU A 709 -4.28 -7.25 21.22
CA LEU A 709 -4.77 -6.36 22.25
C LEU A 709 -6.16 -6.79 22.70
N ALA A 710 -6.45 -6.57 23.97
CA ALA A 710 -7.74 -6.84 24.58
C ALA A 710 -8.23 -5.62 25.36
N ILE A 711 -9.55 -5.42 25.41
CA ILE A 711 -10.19 -4.40 26.26
C ILE A 711 -11.14 -5.05 27.23
N THR A 712 -11.00 -4.70 28.51
CA THR A 712 -11.85 -5.21 29.58
C THR A 712 -13.14 -4.41 29.73
N ARG A 713 -14.09 -4.93 30.50
CA ARG A 713 -15.39 -4.28 30.74
C ARG A 713 -15.27 -2.90 31.39
N ARG A 714 -14.26 -2.67 32.22
CA ARG A 714 -13.97 -1.35 32.80
C ARG A 714 -13.09 -0.46 31.92
N GLY A 715 -12.69 -0.92 30.74
CA GLY A 715 -11.91 -0.15 29.79
C GLY A 715 -10.40 -0.28 29.91
N ASN A 716 -9.89 -1.26 30.65
CA ASN A 716 -8.44 -1.48 30.70
C ASN A 716 -7.99 -2.17 29.42
N LEU A 717 -6.89 -1.68 28.84
CA LEU A 717 -6.21 -2.37 27.76
C LEU A 717 -5.26 -3.43 28.32
N VAL A 718 -5.23 -4.60 27.69
CA VAL A 718 -4.40 -5.75 28.06
C VAL A 718 -3.72 -6.28 26.80
N ALA A 719 -2.40 -6.51 26.86
CA ALA A 719 -1.64 -7.22 25.83
C ALA A 719 -1.39 -8.68 26.28
N SER A 720 -1.11 -9.58 25.33
CA SER A 720 -0.94 -11.02 25.60
C SER A 720 0.29 -11.30 26.47
N GLU A 721 1.44 -10.71 26.18
CA GLU A 721 2.68 -10.84 26.95
C GLU A 721 3.01 -9.54 27.70
N GLY A 722 2.25 -9.27 28.75
CA GLY A 722 2.77 -8.68 29.99
C GLY A 722 3.24 -7.22 30.03
N ASP A 723 3.63 -6.55 28.93
CA ASP A 723 4.12 -5.18 28.99
C ASP A 723 2.98 -4.15 29.00
N ARG A 724 2.42 -3.94 30.20
CA ARG A 724 1.41 -2.92 30.47
C ARG A 724 1.95 -1.48 30.38
N SER A 725 3.26 -1.28 30.31
CA SER A 725 3.86 0.06 30.38
C SER A 725 3.60 0.91 29.13
N LYS A 726 3.34 0.26 27.98
CA LYS A 726 3.08 0.92 26.69
C LYS A 726 1.59 1.19 26.42
N LEU A 727 0.68 0.68 27.26
CA LEU A 727 -0.76 0.80 27.03
C LEU A 727 -1.34 2.02 27.76
N PRO A 728 -2.11 2.89 27.08
CA PRO A 728 -2.71 4.06 27.73
C PRO A 728 -3.74 3.63 28.78
N LYS A 729 -3.73 4.28 29.94
CA LYS A 729 -4.81 4.17 30.92
C LYS A 729 -6.03 4.93 30.41
N ILE A 730 -7.13 4.22 30.15
CA ILE A 730 -8.38 4.81 29.71
C ILE A 730 -9.31 4.92 30.92
N SER A 731 -9.80 6.12 31.20
CA SER A 731 -10.87 6.33 32.18
C SER A 731 -12.20 6.42 31.45
N LEU A 732 -13.08 5.42 31.62
CA LEU A 732 -14.38 5.42 30.96
C LEU A 732 -15.49 5.94 31.88
N PRO A 733 -16.46 6.70 31.33
CA PRO A 733 -17.62 7.16 32.09
C PRO A 733 -18.71 6.08 32.27
N PHE A 734 -18.51 4.86 31.76
CA PHE A 734 -19.44 3.73 31.80
C PHE A 734 -18.72 2.40 31.58
N GLU A 735 -19.36 1.28 31.92
CA GLU A 735 -18.89 -0.06 31.57
C GLU A 735 -19.16 -0.39 30.09
N ILE A 736 -18.21 -1.05 29.43
CA ILE A 736 -18.32 -1.44 28.02
C ILE A 736 -19.21 -2.68 27.91
N ASP A 737 -20.25 -2.59 27.08
CA ASP A 737 -21.11 -3.71 26.71
C ASP A 737 -20.51 -4.51 25.54
N HIS A 738 -20.04 -3.82 24.50
CA HIS A 738 -19.37 -4.40 23.33
C HIS A 738 -18.63 -3.35 22.51
N VAL A 739 -17.78 -3.80 21.58
CA VAL A 739 -17.16 -2.97 20.54
C VAL A 739 -18.05 -2.98 19.30
N LYS A 740 -18.44 -1.80 18.82
CA LYS A 740 -19.29 -1.64 17.63
C LYS A 740 -18.52 -1.69 16.33
N ASN A 741 -17.34 -1.06 16.28
CA ASN A 741 -16.51 -1.00 15.08
C ASN A 741 -15.04 -0.85 15.44
N VAL A 742 -14.18 -1.32 14.54
CA VAL A 742 -12.71 -1.25 14.62
C VAL A 742 -12.22 -0.79 13.25
N SER A 743 -11.29 0.17 13.21
CA SER A 743 -10.68 0.59 11.95
C SER A 743 -9.84 -0.52 11.34
N SER A 744 -9.59 -0.45 10.03
CA SER A 744 -8.83 -1.47 9.28
C SER A 744 -7.45 -1.73 9.87
N ASP A 745 -6.77 -0.68 10.35
CA ASP A 745 -5.46 -0.74 11.03
C ASP A 745 -5.54 -1.07 12.53
N GLY A 746 -6.73 -1.31 13.08
CA GLY A 746 -6.94 -1.66 14.50
C GLY A 746 -6.68 -0.54 15.52
N THR A 747 -6.34 0.68 15.06
CA THR A 747 -5.95 1.78 15.96
C THR A 747 -7.11 2.65 16.46
N ARG A 748 -8.32 2.50 15.88
CA ARG A 748 -9.55 3.22 16.28
C ARG A 748 -10.65 2.23 16.62
N LEU A 749 -11.31 2.44 17.76
CA LEU A 749 -12.46 1.64 18.18
C LEU A 749 -13.65 2.53 18.51
N ILE A 750 -14.86 2.03 18.22
CA ILE A 750 -16.11 2.60 18.69
C ILE A 750 -16.68 1.67 19.77
N LEU A 751 -16.60 2.11 21.02
CA LEU A 751 -17.09 1.37 22.19
C LEU A 751 -18.55 1.74 22.45
N VAL A 752 -19.33 0.76 22.88
CA VAL A 752 -20.72 0.94 23.32
C VAL A 752 -20.81 0.52 24.77
N GLY A 753 -21.46 1.33 25.58
CA GLY A 753 -21.81 0.95 26.95
C GLY A 753 -23.07 1.62 27.43
N SER A 754 -23.54 1.19 28.60
CA SER A 754 -24.79 1.65 29.17
C SER A 754 -24.52 2.52 30.40
N SER A 755 -25.16 3.69 30.47
CA SER A 755 -25.13 4.52 31.69
C SER A 755 -25.96 3.87 32.81
N ARG A 756 -25.83 4.37 34.05
CA ARG A 756 -26.69 3.94 35.18
C ARG A 756 -28.20 4.04 34.89
N ASN A 757 -28.61 4.90 33.94
CA ASN A 757 -30.00 5.10 33.53
C ASN A 757 -30.39 4.25 32.29
N ARG A 758 -29.59 3.25 31.88
CA ARG A 758 -29.79 2.42 30.68
C ARG A 758 -29.76 3.17 29.34
N GLU A 759 -29.26 4.40 29.32
CA GLU A 759 -29.00 5.10 28.05
C GLU A 759 -27.74 4.54 27.40
N LYS A 760 -27.83 4.19 26.11
CA LYS A 760 -26.67 3.78 25.31
C LYS A 760 -25.75 4.97 25.08
N ARG A 761 -24.49 4.82 25.46
CA ARG A 761 -23.41 5.76 25.21
C ARG A 761 -22.38 5.16 24.27
N TYR A 762 -21.77 6.03 23.49
CA TYR A 762 -20.75 5.67 22.52
C TYR A 762 -19.48 6.44 22.81
N LEU A 763 -18.35 5.78 22.64
CA LEU A 763 -17.04 6.35 22.91
C LEU A 763 -16.06 5.96 21.83
N LYS A 764 -15.32 6.94 21.32
CA LYS A 764 -14.23 6.71 20.39
C LYS A 764 -12.93 6.54 21.17
N LEU A 765 -12.20 5.49 20.84
CA LEU A 765 -10.89 5.20 21.38
C LEU A 765 -9.84 5.27 20.27
N ASN A 766 -8.71 5.91 20.54
CA ASN A 766 -7.56 6.03 19.64
C ASN A 766 -6.29 5.54 20.37
N LEU A 767 -5.53 4.63 19.74
CA LEU A 767 -4.32 4.03 20.30
C LEU A 767 -3.00 4.80 20.03
N ARG A 768 -2.95 5.86 19.18
CA ARG A 768 -1.72 6.62 18.83
C ARG A 768 -1.96 8.13 18.51
N PRO A 769 -1.06 9.09 18.88
CA PRO A 769 -0.13 9.14 20.02
C PRO A 769 -0.70 9.90 21.24
N GLU A 770 -1.95 10.37 21.17
CA GLU A 770 -2.70 10.86 22.33
C GLU A 770 -4.08 10.19 22.33
N CYS A 771 -4.37 9.51 23.43
CA CYS A 771 -5.65 8.84 23.63
C CYS A 771 -6.70 9.89 24.00
N THR A 772 -7.21 10.63 23.00
CA THR A 772 -8.29 11.59 23.22
C THR A 772 -9.64 10.89 23.11
N GLN A 773 -10.37 10.86 24.22
CA GLN A 773 -11.77 10.48 24.21
C GLN A 773 -12.58 11.56 23.48
N VAL A 774 -13.12 11.23 22.30
CA VAL A 774 -13.94 12.16 21.52
C VAL A 774 -15.41 11.73 21.59
N TYR A 775 -16.27 12.65 22.04
CA TYR A 775 -17.73 12.52 21.97
C TYR A 775 -18.22 13.06 20.62
N GLY A 776 -19.00 12.29 19.85
CA GLY A 776 -19.51 12.76 18.57
C GLY A 776 -20.04 11.68 17.63
N GLN A 777 -20.12 12.01 16.34
CA GLN A 777 -20.63 11.12 15.28
C GLN A 777 -19.91 9.77 15.25
N LEU A 778 -20.63 8.67 15.03
CA LEU A 778 -20.13 7.28 15.09
C LEU A 778 -19.29 6.86 13.87
N LEU A 779 -18.30 7.68 13.51
CA LEU A 779 -17.39 7.50 12.38
C LEU A 779 -15.94 7.53 12.86
N ASP A 780 -15.05 6.81 12.18
CA ASP A 780 -13.60 6.97 12.32
C ASP A 780 -13.25 8.47 12.16
N ASP A 781 -12.46 9.01 13.08
CA ASP A 781 -12.17 10.45 13.13
C ASP A 781 -11.42 10.91 11.87
N ARG A 782 -10.59 10.05 11.28
CA ARG A 782 -9.87 10.31 10.04
C ARG A 782 -10.81 10.53 8.86
N ILE A 783 -11.92 9.79 8.82
CA ILE A 783 -12.96 9.98 7.81
C ILE A 783 -13.63 11.33 8.03
N THR A 784 -13.97 11.70 9.26
CA THR A 784 -14.61 13.01 9.55
C THR A 784 -13.68 14.20 9.34
N ARG A 785 -12.35 14.01 9.34
CA ARG A 785 -11.37 15.06 9.05
C ARG A 785 -11.35 15.44 7.57
N VAL A 786 -11.68 14.51 6.67
CA VAL A 786 -11.64 14.75 5.21
C VAL A 786 -13.04 14.82 4.60
N ALA A 787 -14.02 14.09 5.14
CA ALA A 787 -15.36 14.05 4.57
C ALA A 787 -16.24 15.15 5.17
N SER A 788 -16.75 16.03 4.30
CA SER A 788 -17.67 17.11 4.69
C SER A 788 -18.87 17.11 3.75
N PRO A 789 -19.90 16.27 3.97
CA PRO A 789 -21.01 16.12 3.03
C PRO A 789 -21.85 17.40 2.90
N ALA A 790 -21.91 17.95 1.69
CA ALA A 790 -22.84 19.04 1.40
C ALA A 790 -24.26 18.50 1.11
N SER A 791 -25.28 19.25 1.54
CA SER A 791 -26.68 18.91 1.31
C SER A 791 -27.08 19.14 -0.15
N LEU A 792 -27.66 18.11 -0.78
CA LEU A 792 -28.22 18.18 -2.13
C LEU A 792 -29.73 18.06 -2.09
N ARG A 793 -30.43 18.85 -2.91
CA ARG A 793 -31.87 18.75 -3.10
C ARG A 793 -32.17 17.71 -4.17
N ARG A 794 -32.94 16.68 -3.80
CA ARG A 794 -33.18 15.49 -4.65
C ARG A 794 -34.66 15.20 -4.90
N ARG A 795 -35.55 15.85 -4.13
CA ARG A 795 -36.98 15.51 -4.06
C ARG A 795 -37.83 16.57 -4.74
N PHE A 796 -37.86 16.54 -6.07
CA PHE A 796 -38.75 17.38 -6.87
C PHE A 796 -39.82 16.53 -7.55
N ARG A 797 -41.04 17.07 -7.68
CA ARG A 797 -42.20 16.42 -8.31
C ARG A 797 -42.40 16.93 -9.74
N SER A 798 -42.16 18.21 -9.98
CA SER A 798 -42.40 18.86 -11.26
C SER A 798 -41.37 19.95 -11.55
N VAL A 799 -41.26 20.32 -12.82
CA VAL A 799 -40.49 21.45 -13.33
C VAL A 799 -41.42 22.39 -14.09
N GLY A 800 -41.18 23.68 -14.02
CA GLY A 800 -41.96 24.70 -14.73
C GLY A 800 -41.21 26.02 -14.75
N VAL A 801 -41.92 27.08 -15.11
CA VAL A 801 -41.34 28.43 -15.23
C VAL A 801 -42.12 29.42 -14.36
N THR A 802 -41.43 30.35 -13.70
CA THR A 802 -42.09 31.44 -12.95
C THR A 802 -42.65 32.52 -13.88
N GLN A 803 -43.41 33.47 -13.33
CA GLN A 803 -43.87 34.66 -14.07
C GLN A 803 -42.70 35.48 -14.63
N ASP A 804 -41.58 35.55 -13.91
CA ASP A 804 -40.36 36.25 -14.32
C ASP A 804 -39.47 35.42 -15.28
N ARG A 805 -40.02 34.36 -15.88
CA ARG A 805 -39.34 33.45 -16.81
C ARG A 805 -38.12 32.73 -16.21
N LEU A 806 -38.16 32.39 -14.92
CA LEU A 806 -37.10 31.62 -14.26
C LEU A 806 -37.44 30.11 -14.24
N LEU A 807 -36.44 29.25 -14.49
CA LEU A 807 -36.61 27.80 -14.37
C LEU A 807 -36.83 27.42 -12.90
N ALA A 808 -37.90 26.68 -12.64
CA ALA A 808 -38.36 26.36 -11.29
C ALA A 808 -38.62 24.87 -11.11
N LEU A 809 -38.20 24.32 -9.97
CA LEU A 809 -38.43 22.94 -9.55
C LEU A 809 -39.31 22.93 -8.30
N ARG A 810 -40.47 22.27 -8.37
CA ARG A 810 -41.40 22.16 -7.25
C ARG A 810 -41.15 20.86 -6.47
N SER A 811 -41.05 20.99 -5.16
CA SER A 811 -41.09 19.89 -4.18
C SER A 811 -42.40 19.94 -3.40
N SER A 812 -42.64 18.97 -2.51
CA SER A 812 -43.81 18.98 -1.63
C SER A 812 -43.83 20.13 -0.61
N LYS A 813 -42.67 20.74 -0.31
CA LYS A 813 -42.53 21.76 0.74
C LYS A 813 -42.07 23.13 0.24
N SER A 814 -41.56 23.21 -0.98
CA SER A 814 -40.87 24.40 -1.48
C SER A 814 -40.74 24.40 -3.00
N ILE A 815 -40.53 25.59 -3.57
CA ILE A 815 -40.07 25.74 -4.96
C ILE A 815 -38.64 26.24 -4.93
N VAL A 816 -37.81 25.69 -5.80
CA VAL A 816 -36.42 26.10 -6.01
C VAL A 816 -36.32 26.70 -7.39
N VAL A 817 -35.73 27.87 -7.52
CA VAL A 817 -35.53 28.55 -8.80
C VAL A 817 -34.06 28.74 -9.09
N ILE A 818 -33.74 28.77 -10.39
CA ILE A 818 -32.45 29.19 -10.91
C ILE A 818 -32.59 30.65 -11.36
N ASP A 819 -31.88 31.55 -10.70
CA ASP A 819 -32.04 33.00 -10.83
C ASP A 819 -30.69 33.72 -10.82
N LYS A 820 -30.66 35.03 -11.13
CA LYS A 820 -29.50 35.90 -10.97
C LYS A 820 -29.65 36.82 -9.75
N LYS A 821 -28.88 36.57 -8.70
CA LYS A 821 -28.74 37.51 -7.57
C LYS A 821 -27.42 38.28 -7.69
N ASN A 822 -27.47 39.61 -7.65
CA ASN A 822 -26.30 40.49 -7.82
C ASN A 822 -25.47 40.16 -9.09
N GLY A 823 -26.16 39.78 -10.18
CA GLY A 823 -25.52 39.37 -11.43
C GLY A 823 -24.81 38.01 -11.40
N GLN A 824 -25.00 37.21 -10.35
CA GLN A 824 -24.48 35.84 -10.26
C GLN A 824 -25.63 34.81 -10.34
N PRO A 825 -25.52 33.80 -11.22
CA PRO A 825 -26.44 32.67 -11.25
C PRO A 825 -26.42 31.88 -9.94
N VAL A 826 -27.59 31.76 -9.32
CA VAL A 826 -27.78 31.07 -8.05
C VAL A 826 -29.04 30.21 -8.05
N LEU A 827 -28.98 29.11 -7.30
CA LEU A 827 -30.11 28.25 -6.99
C LEU A 827 -30.61 28.59 -5.58
N HIS A 828 -31.86 29.02 -5.45
CA HIS A 828 -32.42 29.41 -4.15
C HIS A 828 -33.90 29.08 -4.02
N GLN A 829 -34.38 29.03 -2.77
CA GLN A 829 -35.76 28.69 -2.47
C GLN A 829 -36.68 29.92 -2.51
N ILE A 830 -37.88 29.75 -3.07
CA ILE A 830 -38.98 30.73 -3.04
C ILE A 830 -40.24 30.11 -2.41
N SER A 831 -41.30 30.92 -2.28
CA SER A 831 -42.57 30.47 -1.70
C SER A 831 -43.15 29.28 -2.47
N ALA A 832 -43.61 28.27 -1.73
CA ALA A 832 -44.30 27.11 -2.31
C ALA A 832 -45.64 27.49 -3.00
N SER A 833 -46.22 28.64 -2.63
CA SER A 833 -47.46 29.16 -3.23
C SER A 833 -47.27 29.82 -4.59
N THR A 834 -46.03 30.00 -5.06
CA THR A 834 -45.75 30.63 -6.37
C THR A 834 -46.35 29.77 -7.49
N ARG A 835 -47.09 30.42 -8.40
CA ARG A 835 -47.66 29.77 -9.59
C ARG A 835 -46.54 29.49 -10.60
N LEU A 836 -46.54 28.29 -11.17
CA LEU A 836 -45.64 27.92 -12.26
C LEU A 836 -46.46 27.79 -13.57
N PHE A 837 -45.86 28.22 -14.66
CA PHE A 837 -46.33 28.07 -16.03
C PHE A 837 -45.60 26.91 -16.68
N GLU A 838 -46.22 26.26 -17.68
CA GLU A 838 -45.69 25.06 -18.33
C GLU A 838 -45.24 23.99 -17.31
N GLU A 839 -45.95 23.86 -16.18
CA GLU A 839 -45.56 22.93 -15.12
C GLU A 839 -45.81 21.49 -15.55
N GLN A 840 -44.74 20.69 -15.59
CA GLN A 840 -44.74 19.30 -16.04
C GLN A 840 -44.22 18.39 -14.92
N GLU A 841 -44.93 17.29 -14.67
CA GLU A 841 -44.50 16.30 -13.68
C GLU A 841 -43.36 15.44 -14.20
N PHE A 842 -42.44 15.09 -13.30
CA PHE A 842 -41.35 14.16 -13.58
C PHE A 842 -41.86 12.72 -13.60
N VAL A 843 -41.64 12.01 -14.72
CA VAL A 843 -42.01 10.61 -14.93
C VAL A 843 -40.75 9.74 -14.96
N ASP A 844 -40.79 8.54 -14.38
CA ASP A 844 -39.65 7.60 -14.40
C ASP A 844 -39.30 7.17 -15.83
N ILE A 845 -38.00 7.08 -16.14
CA ILE A 845 -37.50 6.55 -17.41
C ILE A 845 -37.43 5.01 -17.30
N SER A 846 -38.19 4.31 -18.13
CA SER A 846 -38.39 2.84 -18.04
C SER A 846 -37.24 1.96 -18.54
N ASP A 847 -36.22 2.51 -19.23
CA ASP A 847 -35.14 1.74 -19.87
C ASP A 847 -33.75 1.88 -19.20
N VAL A 848 -33.71 2.24 -17.92
CA VAL A 848 -32.46 2.44 -17.15
C VAL A 848 -32.22 1.40 -16.05
N ASP A 849 -32.79 0.19 -16.20
CA ASP A 849 -32.72 -0.91 -15.21
C ASP A 849 -31.29 -1.31 -14.79
N HIS A 850 -30.29 -0.99 -15.61
CA HIS A 850 -28.89 -1.25 -15.33
C HIS A 850 -28.20 -0.15 -14.48
N LEU A 851 -28.87 0.98 -14.24
CA LEU A 851 -28.45 2.05 -13.34
C LEU A 851 -29.05 1.81 -11.94
N ARG A 852 -28.27 2.09 -10.90
CA ARG A 852 -28.69 1.91 -9.50
C ARG A 852 -29.23 3.18 -8.83
N TYR A 853 -29.40 4.22 -9.62
CA TYR A 853 -30.04 5.47 -9.25
C TYR A 853 -31.18 5.72 -10.24
N SER A 854 -32.21 6.44 -9.81
CA SER A 854 -33.37 6.71 -10.63
C SER A 854 -33.19 8.01 -11.41
N LEU A 855 -33.64 7.96 -12.67
CA LEU A 855 -33.76 9.11 -13.54
C LEU A 855 -35.23 9.35 -13.84
N ARG A 856 -35.66 10.60 -13.74
CA ARG A 856 -37.01 11.01 -14.11
C ARG A 856 -36.96 12.13 -15.12
N ILE A 857 -37.82 12.07 -16.13
CA ILE A 857 -37.86 13.03 -17.24
C ILE A 857 -39.15 13.84 -17.21
N ALA A 858 -39.06 15.11 -17.58
CA ALA A 858 -40.18 15.98 -17.87
C ALA A 858 -39.84 16.77 -19.14
N ARG A 859 -40.81 16.94 -20.05
CA ARG A 859 -40.60 17.68 -21.29
C ARG A 859 -41.17 19.09 -21.15
N LEU A 860 -40.32 20.11 -21.20
CA LEU A 860 -40.73 21.50 -20.98
C LEU A 860 -40.87 22.19 -22.35
N GLY A 861 -42.11 22.45 -22.79
CA GLY A 861 -42.40 22.95 -24.14
C GLY A 861 -42.04 21.94 -25.24
N VAL A 862 -41.79 22.45 -26.46
CA VAL A 862 -41.50 21.63 -27.66
C VAL A 862 -39.99 21.39 -27.87
N ARG A 863 -39.11 22.07 -27.12
CA ARG A 863 -37.70 22.21 -27.49
C ARG A 863 -36.69 21.49 -26.59
N PHE A 864 -37.03 21.08 -25.37
CA PHE A 864 -36.07 20.38 -24.52
C PHE A 864 -36.68 19.48 -23.45
N SER A 865 -35.90 18.49 -23.05
CA SER A 865 -36.19 17.55 -22.00
C SER A 865 -35.35 17.86 -20.76
N VAL A 866 -35.98 17.77 -19.58
CA VAL A 866 -35.33 17.96 -18.29
C VAL A 866 -35.28 16.61 -17.59
N VAL A 867 -34.08 16.14 -17.26
CA VAL A 867 -33.89 14.88 -16.52
C VAL A 867 -33.41 15.18 -15.10
N LEU A 868 -34.16 14.70 -14.13
CA LEU A 868 -33.84 14.75 -12.72
C LEU A 868 -33.18 13.44 -12.28
N ASP A 869 -31.98 13.56 -11.73
CA ASP A 869 -31.19 12.45 -11.22
C ASP A 869 -31.27 12.39 -9.69
N SER A 870 -31.55 11.20 -9.14
CA SER A 870 -31.66 10.98 -7.70
C SER A 870 -30.37 11.26 -6.91
N ARG A 871 -29.22 11.39 -7.58
CA ARG A 871 -27.93 11.81 -7.01
C ARG A 871 -27.87 13.31 -6.71
N GLY A 872 -28.87 14.09 -7.15
CA GLY A 872 -28.93 15.54 -6.95
C GLY A 872 -28.38 16.33 -8.14
N LEU A 873 -28.60 15.83 -9.35
CA LEU A 873 -28.31 16.52 -10.60
C LEU A 873 -29.60 16.83 -11.36
N LEU A 874 -29.55 17.90 -12.15
CA LEU A 874 -30.56 18.26 -13.14
C LEU A 874 -29.87 18.37 -14.49
N HIS A 875 -30.31 17.59 -15.47
CA HIS A 875 -29.82 17.64 -16.84
C HIS A 875 -30.82 18.38 -17.71
N LEU A 876 -30.36 19.38 -18.43
CA LEU A 876 -31.10 20.12 -19.44
C LEU A 876 -30.62 19.61 -20.80
N MET A 877 -31.50 18.92 -21.52
CA MET A 877 -31.20 18.26 -22.80
C MET A 877 -32.01 18.93 -23.91
N PRO A 878 -31.37 19.75 -24.76
CA PRO A 878 -32.02 20.31 -25.94
C PRO A 878 -32.44 19.21 -26.92
N ASP A 879 -33.57 19.38 -27.61
CA ASP A 879 -33.98 18.46 -28.70
C ASP A 879 -33.17 18.69 -29.99
N SER A 880 -32.47 19.83 -30.11
CA SER A 880 -31.60 20.18 -31.23
C SER A 880 -30.15 19.76 -30.97
N GLN A 881 -29.54 19.01 -31.91
CA GLN A 881 -28.12 18.63 -31.83
C GLN A 881 -27.13 19.81 -31.94
N GLN A 882 -27.59 21.03 -32.24
CA GLN A 882 -26.75 22.23 -32.30
C GLN A 882 -26.64 22.95 -30.96
N GLU A 883 -27.48 22.61 -29.98
CA GLU A 883 -27.48 23.21 -28.65
C GLU A 883 -26.81 22.26 -27.65
N GLN A 884 -26.04 22.83 -26.73
CA GLN A 884 -25.22 22.08 -25.77
C GLN A 884 -26.04 21.62 -24.56
N GLU A 885 -25.85 20.37 -24.15
CA GLU A 885 -26.41 19.82 -22.91
C GLU A 885 -25.75 20.44 -21.67
N VAL A 886 -26.55 20.76 -20.65
CA VAL A 886 -26.04 21.29 -19.38
C VAL A 886 -26.53 20.46 -18.20
N THR A 887 -25.61 20.07 -17.34
CA THR A 887 -25.89 19.41 -16.06
C THR A 887 -25.61 20.33 -14.89
N ILE A 888 -26.56 20.44 -13.97
CA ILE A 888 -26.52 21.33 -12.81
C ILE A 888 -26.55 20.50 -11.53
N VAL A 889 -25.70 20.86 -10.57
CA VAL A 889 -25.74 20.33 -9.20
C VAL A 889 -26.84 21.04 -8.42
N LEU A 890 -27.77 20.27 -7.86
CA LEU A 890 -28.92 20.79 -7.11
C LEU A 890 -28.53 21.15 -5.66
N ALA A 891 -27.65 22.13 -5.52
CA ALA A 891 -27.17 22.68 -4.25
C ALA A 891 -27.50 24.18 -4.15
N GLU A 892 -27.91 24.65 -2.96
CA GLU A 892 -28.26 26.06 -2.77
C GLU A 892 -27.07 27.01 -2.88
N GLY A 893 -27.29 28.18 -3.47
CA GLY A 893 -26.33 29.25 -3.67
C GLY A 893 -25.75 29.23 -5.08
N GLU A 894 -24.45 29.50 -5.26
CA GLU A 894 -23.82 29.62 -6.58
C GLU A 894 -24.07 28.40 -7.47
N LEU A 895 -24.54 28.67 -8.69
CA LEU A 895 -24.86 27.64 -9.67
C LEU A 895 -23.59 26.89 -10.07
N THR A 896 -23.63 25.57 -9.93
CA THR A 896 -22.48 24.71 -10.21
C THR A 896 -22.89 23.59 -11.16
N GLY A 897 -22.05 23.27 -12.14
CA GLY A 897 -22.42 22.34 -13.19
C GLY A 897 -21.34 22.03 -14.21
N TRP A 898 -21.77 21.35 -15.27
CA TRP A 898 -20.96 20.87 -16.38
C TRP A 898 -21.74 21.05 -17.69
N ARG A 899 -21.06 21.38 -18.78
CA ARG A 899 -21.57 21.44 -20.14
C ARG A 899 -20.83 20.43 -21.02
N ASP A 900 -21.50 19.90 -22.03
CA ASP A 900 -21.00 18.85 -22.92
C ASP A 900 -19.74 19.17 -23.75
N ASP A 901 -19.36 20.44 -23.85
CA ASP A 901 -18.04 20.89 -24.33
C ASP A 901 -16.91 20.75 -23.28
N ALA A 902 -17.16 19.94 -22.24
CA ALA A 902 -16.27 19.68 -21.11
C ALA A 902 -16.01 20.88 -20.18
N VAL A 903 -16.77 21.98 -20.31
CA VAL A 903 -16.67 23.13 -19.40
C VAL A 903 -17.34 22.79 -18.07
N VAL A 904 -16.59 22.96 -16.97
CA VAL A 904 -17.11 22.91 -15.59
C VAL A 904 -17.16 24.32 -15.00
N PHE A 905 -18.16 24.61 -14.19
CA PHE A 905 -18.40 25.94 -13.64
C PHE A 905 -19.00 25.88 -12.23
N GLY A 906 -18.78 26.92 -11.43
CA GLY A 906 -19.35 27.11 -10.09
C GLY A 906 -18.40 26.78 -8.94
N ARG A 907 -18.95 26.29 -7.83
CA ARG A 907 -18.24 26.13 -6.56
C ARG A 907 -17.19 25.02 -6.60
N ASP A 908 -15.99 25.36 -6.13
CA ASP A 908 -14.85 24.46 -5.91
C ASP A 908 -15.23 23.11 -5.32
N TYR A 909 -16.12 23.14 -4.33
CA TYR A 909 -16.55 21.93 -3.66
C TYR A 909 -16.98 20.81 -4.64
N TYR A 910 -17.69 21.13 -5.72
CA TYR A 910 -18.19 20.12 -6.67
C TYR A 910 -17.28 19.90 -7.89
N LEU A 911 -16.13 20.58 -7.97
CA LEU A 911 -15.26 20.58 -9.14
C LEU A 911 -14.02 19.68 -8.94
N PRO A 912 -13.47 19.10 -10.03
CA PRO A 912 -12.21 18.37 -9.99
C PRO A 912 -11.02 19.27 -9.58
N GLU A 913 -9.92 18.64 -9.15
CA GLU A 913 -8.67 19.37 -8.83
C GLU A 913 -8.01 19.85 -10.13
N GLY A 914 -7.33 21.00 -10.09
CA GLY A 914 -6.61 21.55 -11.25
C GLY A 914 -7.41 22.43 -12.23
N VAL A 915 -8.71 22.68 -11.99
CA VAL A 915 -9.45 23.74 -12.70
C VAL A 915 -8.89 25.10 -12.22
N GLU A 916 -8.55 26.07 -13.08
CA GLU A 916 -7.88 27.32 -12.68
C GLU A 916 -8.87 28.44 -12.23
N GLY A 917 -8.42 29.33 -11.32
CA GLY A 917 -8.93 30.69 -10.99
C GLY A 917 -10.42 30.93 -10.61
N HIS A 918 -10.69 31.64 -9.51
CA HIS A 918 -12.07 32.01 -9.10
C HIS A 918 -12.75 33.01 -10.07
N GLU A 919 -12.02 34.02 -10.59
CA GLU A 919 -12.58 35.01 -11.54
C GLU A 919 -12.90 34.43 -12.93
N PRO A 920 -12.02 33.64 -13.58
CA PRO A 920 -12.34 32.92 -14.82
C PRO A 920 -13.58 32.03 -14.68
N ARG A 921 -13.81 31.46 -13.49
CA ARG A 921 -14.99 30.63 -13.20
C ARG A 921 -16.26 31.46 -13.03
N LEU A 922 -16.22 32.62 -12.36
CA LEU A 922 -17.38 33.50 -12.29
C LEU A 922 -17.76 34.02 -13.69
N ALA A 923 -16.77 34.31 -14.53
CA ALA A 923 -16.97 34.63 -15.94
C ALA A 923 -17.58 33.44 -16.70
N SER A 924 -17.09 32.21 -16.49
CA SER A 924 -17.63 31.00 -17.12
C SER A 924 -19.04 30.67 -16.65
N VAL A 925 -19.37 30.81 -15.36
CA VAL A 925 -20.74 30.61 -14.81
C VAL A 925 -21.71 31.59 -15.47
N ARG A 926 -21.35 32.88 -15.57
CA ARG A 926 -22.19 33.90 -16.22
C ARG A 926 -22.37 33.63 -17.70
N GLN A 927 -21.29 33.24 -18.39
CA GLN A 927 -21.30 32.93 -19.82
C GLN A 927 -22.15 31.69 -20.11
N VAL A 928 -21.90 30.57 -19.42
CA VAL A 928 -22.67 29.33 -19.57
C VAL A 928 -24.14 29.55 -19.21
N PHE A 929 -24.43 30.30 -18.15
CA PHE A 929 -25.82 30.64 -17.81
C PHE A 929 -26.50 31.41 -18.95
N LYS A 930 -25.83 32.37 -19.57
CA LYS A 930 -26.38 33.17 -20.66
C LYS A 930 -26.54 32.36 -21.95
N GLU A 931 -25.53 31.59 -22.32
CA GLU A 931 -25.46 30.84 -23.58
C GLU A 931 -26.33 29.58 -23.58
N SER A 932 -26.55 28.99 -22.41
CA SER A 932 -27.32 27.75 -22.28
C SER A 932 -28.66 28.02 -21.60
N ILE A 933 -28.69 28.45 -20.34
CA ILE A 933 -29.93 28.50 -19.55
C ILE A 933 -30.86 29.65 -19.98
N GLU A 934 -30.36 30.86 -20.16
CA GLU A 934 -31.19 32.00 -20.61
C GLU A 934 -31.65 31.82 -22.06
N LEU A 935 -30.79 31.28 -22.91
CA LEU A 935 -31.12 31.02 -24.31
C LEU A 935 -32.21 29.94 -24.42
N LEU A 936 -32.11 28.87 -23.61
CA LEU A 936 -33.16 27.85 -23.47
C LEU A 936 -34.50 28.47 -23.01
N LEU A 937 -34.48 29.33 -22.00
CA LEU A 937 -35.69 29.94 -21.44
C LEU A 937 -36.34 30.98 -22.37
N ARG A 938 -35.57 31.63 -23.27
CA ARG A 938 -36.10 32.57 -24.27
C ARG A 938 -36.92 31.89 -25.37
N GLY A 939 -36.71 30.60 -25.63
CA GLY A 939 -37.38 29.84 -26.68
C GLY A 939 -38.74 29.24 -26.29
N LEU A 940 -39.21 29.45 -25.06
CA LEU A 940 -40.54 29.04 -24.59
C LEU A 940 -41.58 30.10 -25.03
N ASP A 941 -42.09 29.97 -26.26
CA ASP A 941 -43.17 30.80 -26.79
C ASP A 941 -44.50 30.42 -26.14
N GLY A 942 -45.15 31.35 -25.42
CA GLY A 942 -46.45 31.10 -24.77
C GLY A 942 -46.82 31.96 -23.56
N ILE A 943 -46.03 32.98 -23.21
CA ILE A 943 -46.37 33.93 -22.13
C ILE A 943 -46.39 35.34 -22.71
N ASP A 944 -47.51 35.66 -23.36
CA ASP A 944 -48.10 37.00 -23.43
C ASP A 944 -49.50 36.93 -22.81
#